data_AF-A0A9W7IJ58-F1
#
_entry.id   AF-A0A9W7IJ58-F1
#
_cell.length_a   1.000
_cell.length_b   1.000
_cell.length_c   1.000
_cell.angle_alpha   90.00
_cell.angle_beta   90.00
_cell.angle_gamma   90.00
#
_symmetry.space_group_name_H-M   'P 1'
#
loop_
_entity.id
_entity.type
_entity.pdbx_description
1 polymer ?
#
loop_
_entity_poly.entity_id
_entity_poly.type
_entity_poly.pdbx_seq_one_letter_code
_entity_poly.pdbx_strand_id
1 'polypeptide(L)'
;MQEASLNNLSRLENHWVSKAYQLLTRSSMQKDYGCCKRGLKRGLTNDAPDAAIAMRQKWRLCEIGLEDYSFFLLSRLHTTHEAMGGANWLVDNMCTKKIGSWNNPLRSLILGVHQLGLSGWKPEECAAIGSELSAWQEKGLLEKEGSEDGKRIWALRLKATLDRTRRLTEEYSEALLQIFPQKVQMLGKALGIPENSIRTYTEAEIRAGVIFQVSKLCTFLLKAVRIGLGSHGWDVVVPGSVSGTLIQVESIVPGSLPSSLEGPVILVVNRAEGDEEVSTAGPNITGVVLLQELPHLSHLGVRSRQEKVVFVTCEDVEKVFDIQKYAGKYMSLEASPSGVNLSPSSNDRDAGSVNKNLSSNASSTAKAVAVKAPAFSKACASLGVIPLARADALTSGAKAAACGRLASLAADFDTVHRDNGVSASFRVPAGVVIPFGSMDLALEENRSTKKFESLLGKIETAGVENDTLDKLCKQLQLLVSSLVLSDDIVDSIASMFPDDVHLIVRSSANVEDVERMSAAGLYESIPNVSPSNPIIFSDAVSRVWASLYTRRAVLSRRALGISQKDATMAVLVQEMLSPDLSFVLHTLSPTEHDHNYVEAEIAPGFGETLVSGIRGTPWRVSSGKFDGTVRTLAFANFSEEIEVCSTDPADGEVLHLPVDYSKKPLTVDPNYRQQLSQRLGALGHFLEQKFGRPQDVEGCVLGEDIYVVQARPQPL
;
A
#
# COMPACT_ATOMS: atom_id res chain seq x y z
N MET A 1 10.81 53.16 -12.90
CA MET A 1 9.66 53.40 -11.98
C MET A 1 8.80 52.17 -11.75
N GLN A 2 8.53 51.32 -12.76
CA GLN A 2 7.76 50.06 -12.57
C GLN A 2 8.47 48.98 -11.73
N GLU A 3 9.80 48.82 -11.84
CA GLU A 3 10.54 47.87 -10.96
C GLU A 3 10.59 48.31 -9.49
N ALA A 4 10.58 49.63 -9.23
CA ALA A 4 10.56 50.17 -7.88
C ALA A 4 9.18 50.02 -7.20
N SER A 5 8.07 49.99 -7.97
CA SER A 5 6.73 49.73 -7.43
C SER A 5 6.50 48.25 -7.15
N LEU A 6 7.04 47.34 -7.97
CA LEU A 6 7.03 45.89 -7.72
C LEU A 6 7.87 45.49 -6.49
N ASN A 7 9.03 46.12 -6.29
CA ASN A 7 9.85 45.90 -5.10
C ASN A 7 9.22 46.46 -3.81
N ASN A 8 8.41 47.51 -3.89
CA ASN A 8 7.66 48.04 -2.74
C ASN A 8 6.40 47.22 -2.45
N LEU A 9 5.69 46.73 -3.47
CA LEU A 9 4.57 45.79 -3.33
C LEU A 9 5.04 44.47 -2.70
N SER A 10 6.11 43.86 -3.21
CA SER A 10 6.69 42.64 -2.64
C SER A 10 7.22 42.84 -1.21
N ARG A 11 7.76 44.01 -0.86
CA ARG A 11 8.12 44.33 0.54
C ARG A 11 6.91 44.48 1.47
N LEU A 12 5.85 45.14 1.00
CA LEU A 12 4.59 45.27 1.74
C LEU A 12 3.91 43.90 1.91
N GLU A 13 3.85 43.10 0.87
CA GLU A 13 3.31 41.73 0.90
C GLU A 13 4.14 40.82 1.81
N ASN A 14 5.48 40.88 1.76
CA ASN A 14 6.34 40.16 2.70
C ASN A 14 6.13 40.61 4.16
N HIS A 15 5.89 41.90 4.40
CA HIS A 15 5.56 42.41 5.73
C HIS A 15 4.20 41.88 6.22
N TRP A 16 3.19 41.84 5.34
CA TRP A 16 1.88 41.28 5.65
C TRP A 16 1.91 39.77 5.86
N VAL A 17 2.65 39.01 5.05
CA VAL A 17 2.91 37.58 5.25
C VAL A 17 3.56 37.36 6.62
N SER A 18 4.58 38.14 6.96
CA SER A 18 5.23 38.08 8.28
C SER A 18 4.25 38.42 9.42
N LYS A 19 3.30 39.33 9.21
CA LYS A 19 2.33 39.75 10.25
C LYS A 19 1.19 38.74 10.40
N ALA A 20 0.64 38.22 9.30
CA ALA A 20 -0.32 37.12 9.30
C ALA A 20 0.28 35.89 9.97
N TYR A 21 1.56 35.61 9.67
CA TYR A 21 2.33 34.56 10.32
C TYR A 21 2.46 34.77 11.82
N GLN A 22 2.91 35.96 12.27
CA GLN A 22 2.98 36.30 13.70
C GLN A 22 1.65 36.13 14.44
N LEU A 23 0.53 36.37 13.76
CA LEU A 23 -0.81 36.23 14.33
C LEU A 23 -1.24 34.77 14.46
N LEU A 24 -0.92 33.91 13.47
CA LEU A 24 -1.18 32.47 13.54
C LEU A 24 -0.25 31.73 14.52
N THR A 25 1.02 32.13 14.61
CA THR A 25 2.01 31.51 15.50
C THR A 25 1.99 32.06 16.91
N ARG A 26 1.14 33.04 17.20
CA ARG A 26 1.07 33.61 18.54
C ARG A 26 0.70 32.50 19.50
N SER A 27 1.58 32.22 20.47
CA SER A 27 1.35 31.20 21.51
C SER A 27 0.01 31.37 22.23
N SER A 28 -0.59 32.58 22.18
CA SER A 28 -1.94 32.83 22.67
C SER A 28 -2.99 32.02 21.93
N MET A 29 -2.98 31.97 20.58
CA MET A 29 -4.05 31.30 19.82
C MET A 29 -4.13 29.79 20.12
N GLN A 30 -2.99 29.12 20.19
CA GLN A 30 -2.91 27.70 20.60
C GLN A 30 -3.28 27.50 22.08
N LYS A 31 -2.88 28.41 22.98
CA LYS A 31 -3.27 28.38 24.40
C LYS A 31 -4.78 28.59 24.57
N ASP A 32 -5.36 29.51 23.80
CA ASP A 32 -6.77 29.87 23.81
C ASP A 32 -7.60 28.68 23.28
N TYR A 33 -7.18 28.07 22.17
CA TYR A 33 -7.80 26.85 21.64
C TYR A 33 -7.71 25.67 22.64
N GLY A 34 -6.53 25.47 23.25
CA GLY A 34 -6.34 24.47 24.30
C GLY A 34 -7.21 24.72 25.55
N CYS A 35 -7.48 25.98 25.88
CA CYS A 35 -8.38 26.37 26.95
C CYS A 35 -9.84 26.00 26.61
N CYS A 36 -10.30 26.38 25.40
CA CYS A 36 -11.62 26.01 24.90
C CYS A 36 -11.82 24.49 24.87
N LYS A 37 -10.86 23.73 24.33
CA LYS A 37 -10.93 22.26 24.25
C LYS A 37 -10.98 21.60 25.63
N ARG A 38 -10.19 22.07 26.61
CA ARG A 38 -10.27 21.57 28.00
C ARG A 38 -11.65 21.85 28.63
N GLY A 39 -12.24 23.02 28.33
CA GLY A 39 -13.59 23.37 28.75
C GLY A 39 -14.67 22.49 28.10
N LEU A 40 -14.46 22.08 26.84
CA LEU A 40 -15.40 21.28 26.06
C LEU A 40 -15.31 19.77 26.29
N LYS A 41 -14.18 19.24 26.79
CA LYS A 41 -14.00 17.81 27.08
C LYS A 41 -14.75 17.30 28.31
N ARG A 42 -15.16 18.18 29.24
CA ARG A 42 -15.96 17.76 30.40
C ARG A 42 -17.42 17.53 29.96
N GLY A 43 -17.95 16.33 30.19
CA GLY A 43 -19.36 16.02 29.97
C GLY A 43 -20.26 16.97 30.77
N LEU A 44 -21.36 17.42 30.18
CA LEU A 44 -22.44 18.05 30.96
C LEU A 44 -23.28 16.93 31.54
N THR A 45 -23.44 16.89 32.85
CA THR A 45 -24.55 16.14 33.47
C THR A 45 -25.86 16.84 33.13
N ASN A 46 -26.98 16.12 33.19
CA ASN A 46 -28.30 16.71 32.93
C ASN A 46 -28.66 17.86 33.91
N ASP A 47 -27.91 17.98 35.00
CA ASP A 47 -28.15 18.92 36.11
C ASP A 47 -27.22 20.15 36.04
N ALA A 48 -26.57 20.38 34.90
CA ALA A 48 -25.61 21.46 34.77
C ALA A 48 -26.26 22.86 34.89
N PRO A 49 -25.68 23.79 35.68
CA PRO A 49 -26.21 25.14 35.81
C PRO A 49 -26.23 25.90 34.47
N ASP A 50 -27.23 26.76 34.26
CA ASP A 50 -27.36 27.61 33.06
C ASP A 50 -26.09 28.41 32.76
N ALA A 51 -25.38 28.86 33.80
CA ALA A 51 -24.10 29.54 33.66
C ALA A 51 -23.01 28.66 33.02
N ALA A 52 -22.99 27.36 33.36
CA ALA A 52 -22.06 26.40 32.77
C ALA A 52 -22.40 26.10 31.31
N ILE A 53 -23.70 26.00 30.98
CA ILE A 53 -24.19 25.84 29.61
C ILE A 53 -23.82 27.07 28.76
N ALA A 54 -24.09 28.27 29.25
CA ALA A 54 -23.75 29.53 28.58
C ALA A 54 -22.25 29.70 28.39
N MET A 55 -21.43 29.34 29.38
CA MET A 55 -19.97 29.39 29.25
C MET A 55 -19.46 28.40 28.20
N ARG A 56 -20.04 27.20 28.14
CA ARG A 56 -19.70 26.20 27.11
C ARG A 56 -20.07 26.68 25.71
N GLN A 57 -21.21 27.34 25.56
CA GLN A 57 -21.60 27.98 24.29
C GLN A 57 -20.60 29.07 23.89
N LYS A 58 -20.16 29.91 24.83
CA LYS A 58 -19.08 30.90 24.57
C LYS A 58 -17.78 30.24 24.12
N TRP A 59 -17.39 29.12 24.73
CA TRP A 59 -16.20 28.38 24.30
C TRP A 59 -16.34 27.81 22.88
N ARG A 60 -17.51 27.28 22.49
CA ARG A 60 -17.76 26.82 21.11
C ARG A 60 -17.71 27.97 20.11
N LEU A 61 -18.33 29.11 20.42
CA LEU A 61 -18.29 30.29 19.55
C LEU A 61 -16.86 30.83 19.40
N CYS A 62 -16.07 30.78 20.48
CA CYS A 62 -14.66 31.14 20.42
C CYS A 62 -13.86 30.17 19.54
N GLU A 63 -14.10 28.86 19.65
CA GLU A 63 -13.47 27.83 18.82
C GLU A 63 -13.78 28.04 17.33
N ILE A 64 -15.04 28.26 16.98
CA ILE A 64 -15.49 28.58 15.61
C ILE A 64 -14.81 29.86 15.12
N GLY A 65 -14.83 30.93 15.92
CA GLY A 65 -14.20 32.20 15.53
C GLY A 65 -12.68 32.09 15.31
N LEU A 66 -11.99 31.22 16.05
CA LEU A 66 -10.58 30.93 15.84
C LEU A 66 -10.34 30.14 14.54
N GLU A 67 -11.24 29.23 14.19
CA GLU A 67 -11.20 28.49 12.93
C GLU A 67 -11.43 29.40 11.72
N ASP A 68 -12.45 30.26 11.76
CA ASP A 68 -12.74 31.26 10.72
C ASP A 68 -11.57 32.21 10.51
N TYR A 69 -10.97 32.67 11.62
CA TYR A 69 -9.79 33.53 11.56
C TYR A 69 -8.59 32.82 10.92
N SER A 70 -8.39 31.54 11.26
CA SER A 70 -7.32 30.71 10.67
C SER A 70 -7.54 30.49 9.18
N PHE A 71 -8.78 30.18 8.77
CA PHE A 71 -9.17 30.06 7.36
C PHE A 71 -8.84 31.32 6.57
N PHE A 72 -9.23 32.49 7.10
CA PHE A 72 -8.98 33.76 6.45
C PHE A 72 -7.48 34.05 6.24
N LEU A 73 -6.66 33.77 7.26
CA LEU A 73 -5.22 33.99 7.17
C LEU A 73 -4.55 33.01 6.19
N LEU A 74 -4.91 31.73 6.20
CA LEU A 74 -4.41 30.75 5.25
C LEU A 74 -4.81 31.08 3.80
N SER A 75 -6.06 31.51 3.58
CA SER A 75 -6.55 31.95 2.27
C SER A 75 -5.75 33.14 1.71
N ARG A 76 -5.41 34.11 2.58
CA ARG A 76 -4.55 35.24 2.21
C ARG A 76 -3.12 34.82 1.87
N LEU A 77 -2.53 33.92 2.66
CA LEU A 77 -1.21 33.38 2.39
C LEU A 77 -1.18 32.68 1.03
N HIS A 78 -2.19 31.86 0.73
CA HIS A 78 -2.35 31.21 -0.56
C HIS A 78 -2.39 32.23 -1.71
N THR A 79 -3.27 33.22 -1.62
CA THR A 79 -3.42 34.26 -2.65
C THR A 79 -2.11 35.01 -2.89
N THR A 80 -1.35 35.25 -1.83
CA THR A 80 -0.05 35.91 -1.92
C THR A 80 0.99 35.04 -2.64
N HIS A 81 1.03 33.73 -2.35
CA HIS A 81 1.91 32.80 -3.03
C HIS A 81 1.57 32.64 -4.53
N GLU A 82 0.28 32.63 -4.88
CA GLU A 82 -0.15 32.66 -6.29
C GLU A 82 0.33 33.95 -7.00
N ALA A 83 0.19 35.11 -6.34
CA ALA A 83 0.65 36.39 -6.89
C ALA A 83 2.16 36.48 -7.10
N MET A 84 2.96 35.76 -6.30
CA MET A 84 4.42 35.69 -6.41
C MET A 84 4.95 34.83 -7.58
N GLY A 85 4.05 34.29 -8.44
CA GLY A 85 4.42 33.44 -9.59
C GLY A 85 4.16 31.95 -9.38
N GLY A 86 3.46 31.60 -8.29
CA GLY A 86 2.96 30.25 -8.07
C GLY A 86 4.05 29.18 -7.93
N ALA A 87 3.75 27.97 -8.40
CA ALA A 87 4.63 26.81 -8.22
C ALA A 87 5.97 26.98 -8.96
N ASN A 88 5.96 27.61 -10.14
CA ASN A 88 7.17 27.85 -10.94
C ASN A 88 8.17 28.75 -10.21
N TRP A 89 7.69 29.77 -9.49
CA TRP A 89 8.57 30.62 -8.68
C TRP A 89 9.29 29.85 -7.57
N LEU A 90 8.63 28.88 -6.92
CA LEU A 90 9.27 28.03 -5.91
C LEU A 90 10.34 27.12 -6.53
N VAL A 91 10.08 26.59 -7.73
CA VAL A 91 11.02 25.76 -8.49
C VAL A 91 12.28 26.55 -8.86
N ASP A 92 12.13 27.76 -9.40
CA ASP A 92 13.27 28.61 -9.76
C ASP A 92 14.17 28.94 -8.54
N ASN A 93 13.55 29.12 -7.38
CA ASN A 93 14.27 29.34 -6.12
C ASN A 93 14.95 28.08 -5.57
N MET A 94 14.41 26.89 -5.86
CA MET A 94 15.04 25.61 -5.54
C MET A 94 16.33 25.40 -6.36
N CYS A 95 16.30 25.78 -7.64
CA CYS A 95 17.49 25.78 -8.51
C CYS A 95 18.56 26.75 -7.99
N THR A 96 18.17 27.94 -7.54
CA THR A 96 19.05 29.02 -7.05
C THR A 96 19.41 28.94 -5.55
N LYS A 97 19.10 27.82 -4.87
CA LYS A 97 19.49 27.51 -3.48
C LYS A 97 18.95 28.48 -2.41
N LYS A 98 17.84 29.16 -2.68
CA LYS A 98 17.22 30.09 -1.72
C LYS A 98 16.12 29.40 -0.94
N ILE A 99 16.46 28.69 0.13
CA ILE A 99 15.43 27.99 0.93
C ILE A 99 14.42 28.93 1.60
N GLY A 100 14.80 30.18 1.83
CA GLY A 100 13.93 31.19 2.44
C GLY A 100 12.58 31.33 1.73
N SER A 101 12.49 31.02 0.43
CA SER A 101 11.23 31.04 -0.32
C SER A 101 10.25 29.94 0.09
N TRP A 102 10.75 28.79 0.53
CA TRP A 102 9.96 27.62 0.96
C TRP A 102 9.56 27.69 2.44
N ASN A 103 10.29 28.46 3.25
CA ASN A 103 10.04 28.56 4.68
C ASN A 103 8.62 29.02 5.02
N ASN A 104 8.14 30.09 4.35
CA ASN A 104 6.82 30.66 4.63
C ASN A 104 5.67 29.71 4.22
N PRO A 105 5.64 29.14 3.00
CA PRO A 105 4.66 28.13 2.64
C PRO A 105 4.65 26.91 3.57
N LEU A 106 5.83 26.35 3.89
CA LEU A 106 5.94 25.16 4.76
C LEU A 106 5.46 25.46 6.17
N ARG A 107 5.82 26.62 6.73
CA ARG A 107 5.31 27.08 8.03
C ARG A 107 3.79 27.21 8.04
N SER A 108 3.22 27.74 6.97
CA SER A 108 1.77 27.89 6.83
C SER A 108 1.08 26.53 6.81
N LEU A 109 1.69 25.54 6.14
CA LEU A 109 1.19 24.17 6.12
C LEU A 109 1.29 23.51 7.50
N ILE A 110 2.44 23.61 8.19
CA ILE A 110 2.64 23.09 9.56
C ILE A 110 1.55 23.61 10.50
N LEU A 111 1.25 24.91 10.43
CA LEU A 111 0.20 25.52 11.23
C LEU A 111 -1.18 24.96 10.90
N GLY A 112 -1.48 24.78 9.62
CA GLY A 112 -2.73 24.18 9.16
C GLY A 112 -2.91 22.74 9.62
N VAL A 113 -1.86 21.93 9.56
CA VAL A 113 -1.86 20.54 10.04
C VAL A 113 -2.04 20.48 11.57
N HIS A 114 -1.35 21.35 12.32
CA HIS A 114 -1.56 21.44 13.76
C HIS A 114 -3.00 21.84 14.11
N GLN A 115 -3.59 22.78 13.38
CA GLN A 115 -4.98 23.18 13.57
C GLN A 115 -5.95 22.02 13.29
N LEU A 116 -5.65 21.19 12.28
CA LEU A 116 -6.41 19.96 12.02
C LEU A 116 -6.30 18.97 13.19
N GLY A 117 -5.11 18.73 13.73
CA GLY A 117 -4.94 17.87 14.91
C GLY A 117 -5.67 18.42 16.15
N LEU A 118 -5.78 19.74 16.27
CA LEU A 118 -6.54 20.39 17.33
C LEU A 118 -8.04 20.12 17.26
N SER A 119 -8.63 19.90 16.08
CA SER A 119 -10.04 19.48 15.93
C SER A 119 -10.31 18.09 16.52
N GLY A 120 -9.25 17.30 16.78
CA GLY A 120 -9.33 15.92 17.25
C GLY A 120 -9.30 14.90 16.12
N TRP A 121 -9.19 15.34 14.86
CA TRP A 121 -8.93 14.45 13.73
C TRP A 121 -7.48 13.94 13.77
N LYS A 122 -7.31 12.63 13.95
CA LYS A 122 -6.01 11.91 13.95
C LYS A 122 -4.86 12.76 14.53
N PRO A 123 -4.91 13.12 15.83
CA PRO A 123 -3.99 14.10 16.40
C PRO A 123 -2.53 13.66 16.37
N GLU A 124 -2.26 12.36 16.49
CA GLU A 124 -0.91 11.79 16.46
C GLU A 124 -0.32 11.81 15.05
N GLU A 125 -1.12 11.47 14.03
CA GLU A 125 -0.78 11.63 12.61
C GLU A 125 -0.46 13.09 12.26
N CYS A 126 -1.29 14.04 12.72
CA CYS A 126 -1.05 15.46 12.54
C CYS A 126 0.27 15.91 13.20
N ALA A 127 0.58 15.38 14.38
CA ALA A 127 1.81 15.68 15.09
C ALA A 127 3.05 15.10 14.39
N ALA A 128 2.95 13.89 13.85
CA ALA A 128 4.01 13.26 13.06
C ALA A 128 4.31 14.07 11.78
N ILE A 129 3.28 14.38 10.98
CA ILE A 129 3.41 15.21 9.77
C ILE A 129 3.98 16.60 10.11
N GLY A 130 3.52 17.22 11.19
CA GLY A 130 4.04 18.51 11.66
C GLY A 130 5.53 18.44 12.03
N SER A 131 5.97 17.35 12.65
CA SER A 131 7.37 17.10 13.01
C SER A 131 8.23 16.90 11.77
N GLU A 132 7.76 16.12 10.79
CA GLU A 132 8.41 15.92 9.50
C GLU A 132 8.61 17.23 8.73
N LEU A 133 7.53 17.99 8.53
CA LEU A 133 7.59 19.27 7.81
C LEU A 133 8.56 20.26 8.49
N SER A 134 8.60 20.25 9.83
CA SER A 134 9.54 21.08 10.60
C SER A 134 10.98 20.62 10.39
N ALA A 135 11.24 19.31 10.43
CA ALA A 135 12.56 18.74 10.19
C ALA A 135 13.08 19.06 8.77
N TRP A 136 12.24 18.96 7.74
CA TRP A 136 12.61 19.30 6.36
C TRP A 136 12.86 20.79 6.16
N GLN A 137 12.10 21.64 6.87
CA GLN A 137 12.34 23.07 6.89
C GLN A 137 13.69 23.42 7.54
N GLU A 138 14.04 22.79 8.66
CA GLU A 138 15.27 23.07 9.41
C GLU A 138 16.52 22.53 8.72
N LYS A 139 16.49 21.29 8.22
CA LYS A 139 17.64 20.63 7.55
C LYS A 139 18.06 21.37 6.27
N GLY A 140 17.05 21.79 5.51
CA GLY A 140 17.19 22.57 4.30
C GLY A 140 17.83 21.89 3.08
N LEU A 141 18.16 22.70 2.06
CA LEU A 141 18.64 22.25 0.75
C LEU A 141 20.17 22.12 0.77
N LEU A 142 20.64 20.90 0.94
CA LEU A 142 22.07 20.56 0.85
C LEU A 142 22.47 20.32 -0.62
N GLU A 143 23.74 20.54 -0.96
CA GLU A 143 24.27 20.17 -2.29
C GLU A 143 24.34 18.67 -2.48
N LYS A 144 24.73 17.97 -1.41
CA LYS A 144 24.84 16.52 -1.39
C LYS A 144 24.31 16.01 -0.06
N GLU A 145 23.75 14.82 -0.11
CA GLU A 145 23.42 14.04 1.08
C GLU A 145 23.93 12.61 0.89
N GLY A 146 25.03 12.28 1.58
CA GLY A 146 25.81 11.09 1.24
C GLY A 146 26.41 11.21 -0.16
N SER A 147 26.21 10.19 -1.00
CA SER A 147 26.63 10.19 -2.41
C SER A 147 25.64 10.85 -3.37
N GLU A 148 24.45 11.22 -2.90
CA GLU A 148 23.32 11.65 -3.74
C GLU A 148 23.16 13.17 -3.80
N ASP A 149 22.40 13.66 -4.79
CA ASP A 149 22.02 15.07 -4.89
C ASP A 149 21.09 15.47 -3.73
N GLY A 150 21.57 16.36 -2.86
CA GLY A 150 20.85 16.77 -1.66
C GLY A 150 19.53 17.49 -1.97
N LYS A 151 19.42 18.17 -3.13
CA LYS A 151 18.18 18.85 -3.55
C LYS A 151 17.11 17.83 -3.92
N ARG A 152 17.48 16.80 -4.67
CA ARG A 152 16.59 15.69 -5.05
C ARG A 152 16.12 14.96 -3.80
N ILE A 153 17.03 14.64 -2.88
CA ILE A 153 16.71 13.95 -1.63
C ILE A 153 15.74 14.76 -0.77
N TRP A 154 15.99 16.06 -0.59
CA TRP A 154 15.07 16.95 0.13
C TRP A 154 13.69 17.01 -0.52
N ALA A 155 13.63 17.09 -1.86
CA ALA A 155 12.37 17.12 -2.60
C ALA A 155 11.59 15.80 -2.49
N LEU A 156 12.26 14.65 -2.53
CA LEU A 156 11.61 13.35 -2.36
C LEU A 156 11.01 13.21 -0.96
N ARG A 157 11.70 13.67 0.10
CA ARG A 157 11.14 13.69 1.47
C ARG A 157 9.95 14.61 1.57
N LEU A 158 10.07 15.82 1.03
CA LEU A 158 8.98 16.78 1.08
C LEU A 158 7.77 16.26 0.28
N LYS A 159 7.98 15.66 -0.89
CA LYS A 159 6.92 14.98 -1.66
C LYS A 159 6.20 13.96 -0.79
N ALA A 160 6.95 13.03 -0.17
CA ALA A 160 6.41 11.98 0.69
C ALA A 160 5.49 12.55 1.79
N THR A 161 5.98 13.51 2.59
CA THR A 161 5.20 14.15 3.66
C THR A 161 4.00 14.94 3.12
N LEU A 162 4.12 15.60 1.97
CA LEU A 162 3.02 16.33 1.35
C LEU A 162 1.92 15.39 0.81
N ASP A 163 2.28 14.30 0.14
CA ASP A 163 1.31 13.31 -0.34
C ASP A 163 0.54 12.72 0.86
N ARG A 164 1.22 12.40 1.97
CA ARG A 164 0.60 11.99 3.24
C ARG A 164 -0.32 13.07 3.83
N THR A 165 0.12 14.34 3.85
CA THR A 165 -0.70 15.47 4.30
C THR A 165 -1.97 15.62 3.47
N ARG A 166 -1.87 15.46 2.15
CA ARG A 166 -3.02 15.52 1.25
C ARG A 166 -4.02 14.42 1.57
N ARG A 167 -3.57 13.18 1.77
CA ARG A 167 -4.43 12.06 2.18
C ARG A 167 -5.17 12.34 3.48
N LEU A 168 -4.47 12.83 4.50
CA LEU A 168 -5.08 13.23 5.76
C LEU A 168 -6.24 14.22 5.56
N THR A 169 -6.10 15.16 4.61
CA THR A 169 -7.17 16.13 4.30
C THR A 169 -8.34 15.55 3.51
N GLU A 170 -8.05 14.60 2.62
CA GLU A 170 -9.06 13.87 1.84
C GLU A 170 -9.92 12.99 2.77
N GLU A 171 -9.28 12.23 3.66
CA GLU A 171 -9.97 11.37 4.64
C GLU A 171 -10.88 12.17 5.58
N TYR A 172 -10.43 13.34 6.04
CA TYR A 172 -11.29 14.23 6.85
C TYR A 172 -12.54 14.66 6.08
N SER A 173 -12.35 15.08 4.83
CA SER A 173 -13.44 15.56 3.98
C SER A 173 -14.43 14.43 3.67
N GLU A 174 -13.93 13.21 3.41
CA GLU A 174 -14.75 12.02 3.19
C GLU A 174 -15.54 11.64 4.45
N ALA A 175 -14.92 11.68 5.64
CA ALA A 175 -15.62 11.42 6.90
C ALA A 175 -16.79 12.40 7.13
N LEU A 176 -16.60 13.69 6.82
CA LEU A 176 -17.67 14.68 6.89
C LEU A 176 -18.80 14.39 5.88
N LEU A 177 -18.45 14.01 4.65
CA LEU A 177 -19.41 13.64 3.60
C LEU A 177 -20.15 12.34 3.90
N GLN A 178 -19.60 11.44 4.71
CA GLN A 178 -20.31 10.25 5.17
C GLN A 178 -21.31 10.56 6.30
N ILE A 179 -21.00 11.53 7.18
CA ILE A 179 -21.77 11.78 8.40
C ILE A 179 -22.92 12.79 8.19
N PHE A 180 -22.67 13.88 7.46
CA PHE A 180 -23.54 15.05 7.49
C PHE A 180 -24.65 15.11 6.42
N PRO A 181 -24.46 14.70 5.14
CA PRO A 181 -25.45 14.93 4.09
C PRO A 181 -26.85 14.40 4.41
N GLN A 182 -26.96 13.19 4.97
CA GLN A 182 -28.26 12.62 5.36
C GLN A 182 -28.95 13.46 6.45
N LYS A 183 -28.20 13.88 7.47
CA LYS A 183 -28.72 14.69 8.59
C LYS A 183 -29.17 16.06 8.11
N VAL A 184 -28.36 16.70 7.25
CA VAL A 184 -28.67 17.99 6.62
C VAL A 184 -29.91 17.89 5.75
N GLN A 185 -30.07 16.78 5.01
CA GLN A 185 -31.25 16.54 4.20
C GLN A 185 -32.53 16.41 5.03
N MET A 186 -32.48 15.66 6.13
CA MET A 186 -33.62 15.52 7.04
C MET A 186 -34.01 16.87 7.67
N LEU A 187 -33.03 17.60 8.21
CA LEU A 187 -33.28 18.87 8.90
C LEU A 187 -33.71 19.96 7.90
N GLY A 188 -33.04 20.07 6.76
CA GLY A 188 -33.35 21.06 5.74
C GLY A 188 -34.77 20.89 5.19
N LYS A 189 -35.21 19.64 4.95
CA LYS A 189 -36.60 19.36 4.55
C LYS A 189 -37.61 19.76 5.63
N ALA A 190 -37.32 19.44 6.90
CA ALA A 190 -38.19 19.81 8.02
C ALA A 190 -38.31 21.33 8.21
N LEU A 191 -37.25 22.08 7.91
CA LEU A 191 -37.19 23.54 8.02
C LEU A 191 -37.65 24.28 6.75
N GLY A 192 -38.04 23.57 5.69
CA GLY A 192 -38.47 24.18 4.43
C GLY A 192 -37.34 24.87 3.64
N ILE A 193 -36.10 24.44 3.81
CA ILE A 193 -34.93 25.00 3.10
C ILE A 193 -34.93 24.50 1.64
N PRO A 194 -34.56 25.35 0.66
CA PRO A 194 -34.44 24.94 -0.74
C PRO A 194 -33.50 23.73 -0.95
N GLU A 195 -33.90 22.80 -1.82
CA GLU A 195 -33.20 21.51 -2.03
C GLU A 195 -31.77 21.67 -2.59
N ASN A 196 -31.54 22.70 -3.41
CA ASN A 196 -30.20 23.03 -3.91
C ASN A 196 -29.23 23.43 -2.79
N SER A 197 -29.69 24.23 -1.82
CA SER A 197 -28.92 24.61 -0.64
C SER A 197 -28.63 23.40 0.24
N ILE A 198 -29.63 22.52 0.43
CA ILE A 198 -29.45 21.26 1.19
C ILE A 198 -28.37 20.38 0.55
N ARG A 199 -28.45 20.17 -0.76
CA ARG A 199 -27.53 19.27 -1.48
C ARG A 199 -26.08 19.73 -1.42
N THR A 200 -25.84 21.04 -1.42
CA THR A 200 -24.49 21.62 -1.51
C THR A 200 -23.94 22.08 -0.16
N TYR A 201 -24.74 22.04 0.90
CA TYR A 201 -24.37 22.56 2.22
C TYR A 201 -23.10 21.91 2.77
N THR A 202 -23.05 20.59 2.87
CA THR A 202 -21.88 19.88 3.44
C THR A 202 -20.60 20.20 2.66
N GLU A 203 -20.65 20.21 1.33
CA GLU A 203 -19.50 20.60 0.49
C GLU A 203 -19.11 22.07 0.65
N ALA A 204 -20.09 22.97 0.84
CA ALA A 204 -19.82 24.37 1.09
C ALA A 204 -19.14 24.59 2.45
N GLU A 205 -19.58 23.89 3.49
CA GLU A 205 -18.95 23.91 4.82
C GLU A 205 -17.51 23.38 4.76
N ILE A 206 -17.27 22.26 4.06
CA ILE A 206 -15.91 21.74 3.86
C ILE A 206 -15.02 22.78 3.17
N ARG A 207 -15.53 23.43 2.11
CA ARG A 207 -14.79 24.47 1.38
C ARG A 207 -14.54 25.75 2.19
N ALA A 208 -15.40 26.03 3.18
CA ALA A 208 -15.24 27.15 4.10
C ALA A 208 -14.32 26.82 5.29
N GLY A 209 -13.97 25.54 5.49
CA GLY A 209 -13.13 25.08 6.59
C GLY A 209 -11.63 25.22 6.34
N VAL A 210 -10.85 25.21 7.43
CA VAL A 210 -9.37 25.23 7.39
C VAL A 210 -8.82 24.07 6.55
N ILE A 211 -9.48 22.92 6.58
CA ILE A 211 -9.09 21.72 5.82
C ILE A 211 -8.91 21.99 4.33
N PHE A 212 -9.80 22.78 3.73
CA PHE A 212 -9.75 23.10 2.31
C PHE A 212 -8.53 23.97 1.99
N GLN A 213 -8.18 24.90 2.87
CA GLN A 213 -6.98 25.73 2.70
C GLN A 213 -5.70 24.91 2.85
N VAL A 214 -5.67 23.97 3.78
CA VAL A 214 -4.54 23.02 3.94
C VAL A 214 -4.37 22.16 2.69
N SER A 215 -5.47 21.60 2.18
CA SER A 215 -5.47 20.81 0.95
C SER A 215 -5.00 21.62 -0.27
N LYS A 216 -5.47 22.87 -0.42
CA LYS A 216 -5.06 23.77 -1.51
C LYS A 216 -3.58 24.11 -1.44
N LEU A 217 -3.08 24.48 -0.26
CA LEU A 217 -1.66 24.77 -0.03
C LEU A 217 -0.79 23.54 -0.28
N CYS A 218 -1.23 22.35 0.16
CA CYS A 218 -0.54 21.10 -0.07
C CYS A 218 -0.44 20.78 -1.57
N THR A 219 -1.55 20.92 -2.32
CA THR A 219 -1.60 20.72 -3.78
C THR A 219 -0.64 21.66 -4.51
N PHE A 220 -0.62 22.93 -4.10
CA PHE A 220 0.32 23.93 -4.61
C PHE A 220 1.79 23.52 -4.40
N LEU A 221 2.15 23.08 -3.20
CA LEU A 221 3.51 22.65 -2.87
C LEU A 221 3.88 21.35 -3.59
N LEU A 222 2.96 20.38 -3.69
CA LEU A 222 3.17 19.15 -4.45
C LEU A 222 3.45 19.45 -5.92
N LYS A 223 2.72 20.38 -6.52
CA LYS A 223 2.97 20.82 -7.90
C LYS A 223 4.39 21.36 -8.06
N ALA A 224 4.83 22.23 -7.16
CA ALA A 224 6.20 22.77 -7.18
C ALA A 224 7.26 21.69 -7.00
N VAL A 225 7.08 20.76 -6.05
CA VAL A 225 8.03 19.67 -5.80
C VAL A 225 8.10 18.70 -6.98
N ARG A 226 6.97 18.35 -7.60
CA ARG A 226 6.91 17.46 -8.78
C ARG A 226 7.65 18.08 -9.97
N ILE A 227 7.43 19.36 -10.25
CA ILE A 227 8.17 20.09 -11.29
C ILE A 227 9.67 20.11 -10.97
N GLY A 228 10.05 20.39 -9.72
CA GLY A 228 11.45 20.41 -9.28
C GLY A 228 12.15 19.05 -9.38
N LEU A 229 11.42 17.95 -9.23
CA LEU A 229 11.90 16.58 -9.44
C LEU A 229 11.92 16.13 -10.91
N GLY A 230 11.33 16.91 -11.82
CA GLY A 230 11.07 16.48 -13.19
C GLY A 230 10.02 15.38 -13.30
N SER A 231 9.19 15.19 -12.27
CA SER A 231 8.12 14.19 -12.25
C SER A 231 6.86 14.73 -12.95
N HIS A 232 6.28 13.91 -13.81
CA HIS A 232 5.04 14.23 -14.52
C HIS A 232 3.78 13.75 -13.79
N GLY A 233 3.82 13.47 -12.48
CA GLY A 233 2.64 13.10 -11.70
C GLY A 233 2.05 11.72 -12.01
N TRP A 234 2.80 10.92 -12.75
CA TRP A 234 2.54 9.50 -13.01
C TRP A 234 3.60 8.68 -12.29
N ASP A 235 3.21 7.48 -11.85
CA ASP A 235 4.15 6.45 -11.41
C ASP A 235 3.89 5.19 -12.22
N VAL A 236 4.94 4.62 -12.82
CA VAL A 236 4.82 3.46 -13.71
C VAL A 236 5.12 2.21 -12.90
N VAL A 237 4.11 1.39 -12.69
CA VAL A 237 4.24 0.10 -11.99
C VAL A 237 4.62 -0.98 -12.99
N VAL A 238 3.90 -1.06 -14.11
CA VAL A 238 4.16 -1.99 -15.20
C VAL A 238 4.24 -1.21 -16.52
N PRO A 239 5.43 -1.06 -17.12
CA PRO A 239 5.61 -0.33 -18.37
C PRO A 239 5.00 -1.09 -19.55
N GLY A 240 4.68 -0.36 -20.63
CA GLY A 240 4.20 -0.93 -21.88
C GLY A 240 3.32 0.03 -22.67
N SER A 241 2.82 -0.43 -23.81
CA SER A 241 1.99 0.37 -24.72
C SER A 241 0.75 -0.41 -25.13
N VAL A 242 -0.44 0.14 -24.83
CA VAL A 242 -1.74 -0.49 -25.09
C VAL A 242 -2.74 0.51 -25.66
N SER A 243 -3.81 0.01 -26.24
CA SER A 243 -4.95 0.82 -26.70
C SER A 243 -6.24 0.13 -26.34
N GLY A 244 -7.22 0.90 -25.87
CA GLY A 244 -8.49 0.36 -25.42
C GLY A 244 -9.51 1.45 -25.08
N THR A 245 -10.76 1.02 -24.92
CA THR A 245 -11.82 1.89 -24.43
C THR A 245 -11.59 2.19 -22.95
N LEU A 246 -11.62 3.47 -22.60
CA LEU A 246 -11.39 3.92 -21.23
C LEU A 246 -12.67 3.75 -20.40
N ILE A 247 -12.64 2.94 -19.34
CA ILE A 247 -13.79 2.66 -18.47
C ILE A 247 -13.40 2.96 -17.04
N GLN A 248 -14.19 3.82 -16.37
CA GLN A 248 -13.97 4.13 -14.97
C GLN A 248 -14.80 3.23 -14.06
N VAL A 249 -14.16 2.68 -13.04
CA VAL A 249 -14.78 1.85 -11.99
C VAL A 249 -14.29 2.31 -10.62
N GLU A 250 -15.08 2.03 -9.58
CA GLU A 250 -14.67 2.35 -8.21
C GLU A 250 -13.49 1.47 -7.75
N SER A 251 -13.61 0.15 -7.96
CA SER A 251 -12.59 -0.84 -7.62
C SER A 251 -12.60 -2.02 -8.60
N ILE A 252 -11.52 -2.81 -8.60
CA ILE A 252 -11.34 -3.98 -9.47
C ILE A 252 -12.03 -5.20 -8.86
N VAL A 253 -13.32 -5.35 -9.12
CA VAL A 253 -14.12 -6.48 -8.61
C VAL A 253 -14.51 -7.41 -9.76
N PRO A 254 -14.57 -8.74 -9.55
CA PRO A 254 -15.08 -9.66 -10.57
C PRO A 254 -16.49 -9.26 -11.01
N GLY A 255 -16.68 -9.06 -12.31
CA GLY A 255 -17.96 -8.62 -12.89
C GLY A 255 -18.16 -7.10 -12.93
N SER A 256 -17.14 -6.28 -12.63
CA SER A 256 -17.19 -4.82 -12.77
C SER A 256 -17.39 -4.34 -14.22
N LEU A 257 -17.11 -5.18 -15.21
CA LEU A 257 -17.31 -4.85 -16.62
C LEU A 257 -18.66 -5.34 -17.15
N PRO A 258 -19.41 -4.52 -17.92
CA PRO A 258 -20.61 -4.97 -18.62
C PRO A 258 -20.29 -6.12 -19.59
N SER A 259 -21.15 -7.15 -19.61
CA SER A 259 -21.00 -8.33 -20.48
C SER A 259 -21.08 -8.04 -21.99
N SER A 260 -21.43 -6.81 -22.37
CA SER A 260 -21.56 -6.35 -23.77
C SER A 260 -20.26 -5.77 -24.38
N LEU A 261 -19.15 -5.72 -23.64
CA LEU A 261 -17.88 -5.15 -24.10
C LEU A 261 -16.94 -6.21 -24.70
N GLU A 262 -16.86 -6.25 -26.04
CA GLU A 262 -16.03 -7.23 -26.78
C GLU A 262 -14.64 -6.69 -27.23
N GLY A 263 -14.24 -5.48 -26.81
CA GLY A 263 -12.96 -4.85 -27.21
C GLY A 263 -11.95 -4.67 -26.08
N PRO A 264 -10.69 -4.29 -26.38
CA PRO A 264 -9.67 -4.03 -25.36
C PRO A 264 -10.07 -2.83 -24.49
N VAL A 265 -9.83 -2.95 -23.17
CA VAL A 265 -10.23 -1.96 -22.17
C VAL A 265 -9.00 -1.42 -21.44
N ILE A 266 -9.04 -0.11 -21.18
CA ILE A 266 -8.16 0.56 -20.21
C ILE A 266 -9.03 0.94 -19.02
N LEU A 267 -8.78 0.33 -17.85
CA LEU A 267 -9.53 0.61 -16.63
C LEU A 267 -8.96 1.83 -15.92
N VAL A 268 -9.83 2.75 -15.53
CA VAL A 268 -9.51 3.81 -14.57
C VAL A 268 -10.14 3.43 -13.24
N VAL A 269 -9.32 3.26 -12.23
CA VAL A 269 -9.73 2.67 -10.95
C VAL A 269 -9.54 3.71 -9.85
N ASN A 270 -10.60 4.03 -9.11
CA ASN A 270 -10.51 5.02 -8.03
C ASN A 270 -9.70 4.47 -6.84
N ARG A 271 -9.96 3.22 -6.45
CA ARG A 271 -9.36 2.57 -5.27
C ARG A 271 -9.00 1.12 -5.52
N ALA A 272 -7.95 0.66 -4.86
CA ALA A 272 -7.55 -0.74 -4.81
C ALA A 272 -7.10 -1.15 -3.40
N GLU A 273 -7.44 -2.36 -3.00
CA GLU A 273 -7.10 -2.97 -1.70
C GLU A 273 -5.83 -3.83 -1.80
N GLY A 274 -5.33 -4.11 -3.01
CA GLY A 274 -4.11 -4.89 -3.27
C GLY A 274 -4.38 -6.38 -3.50
N ASP A 275 -5.58 -6.84 -3.16
CA ASP A 275 -6.02 -8.23 -3.29
C ASP A 275 -6.80 -8.51 -4.59
N GLU A 276 -6.81 -7.57 -5.52
CA GLU A 276 -7.51 -7.73 -6.79
C GLU A 276 -6.71 -8.52 -7.83
N GLU A 277 -7.44 -9.21 -8.71
CA GLU A 277 -6.90 -9.83 -9.92
C GLU A 277 -7.44 -9.09 -11.12
N VAL A 278 -6.56 -8.43 -11.87
CA VAL A 278 -6.98 -7.56 -12.98
C VAL A 278 -7.71 -8.37 -14.05
N SER A 279 -7.18 -9.55 -14.40
CA SER A 279 -7.79 -10.49 -15.34
C SER A 279 -9.20 -10.96 -14.96
N THR A 280 -9.55 -10.99 -13.66
CA THR A 280 -10.89 -11.42 -13.19
C THR A 280 -11.97 -10.37 -13.39
N ALA A 281 -11.60 -9.09 -13.52
CA ALA A 281 -12.54 -8.03 -13.86
C ALA A 281 -12.98 -8.12 -15.34
N GLY A 282 -12.15 -8.71 -16.21
CA GLY A 282 -12.51 -9.11 -17.56
C GLY A 282 -11.28 -9.46 -18.42
N PRO A 283 -11.39 -10.43 -19.35
CA PRO A 283 -10.24 -10.92 -20.12
C PRO A 283 -9.67 -9.90 -21.12
N ASN A 284 -10.42 -8.83 -21.40
CA ASN A 284 -10.05 -7.81 -22.38
C ASN A 284 -9.32 -6.62 -21.77
N ILE A 285 -8.98 -6.65 -20.48
CA ILE A 285 -8.27 -5.56 -19.81
C ILE A 285 -6.81 -5.59 -20.25
N THR A 286 -6.36 -4.48 -20.83
CA THR A 286 -4.99 -4.34 -21.36
C THR A 286 -4.18 -3.30 -20.59
N GLY A 287 -4.85 -2.36 -19.92
CA GLY A 287 -4.21 -1.37 -19.09
C GLY A 287 -5.04 -0.96 -17.87
N VAL A 288 -4.37 -0.50 -16.82
CA VAL A 288 -4.95 0.03 -15.58
C VAL A 288 -4.30 1.37 -15.25
N VAL A 289 -5.14 2.36 -14.96
CA VAL A 289 -4.78 3.66 -14.40
C VAL A 289 -5.41 3.76 -13.01
N LEU A 290 -4.59 3.56 -11.98
CA LEU A 290 -5.02 3.63 -10.59
C LEU A 290 -4.89 5.06 -10.06
N LEU A 291 -5.94 5.61 -9.45
CA LEU A 291 -5.97 6.99 -8.95
C LEU A 291 -5.46 7.14 -7.50
N GLN A 292 -4.70 6.16 -7.02
CA GLN A 292 -4.06 6.12 -5.71
C GLN A 292 -2.61 5.60 -5.80
N GLU A 293 -1.78 5.92 -4.81
CA GLU A 293 -0.45 5.31 -4.65
C GLU A 293 -0.58 3.80 -4.42
N LEU A 294 0.41 3.07 -4.92
CA LEU A 294 0.54 1.64 -4.74
C LEU A 294 2.04 1.29 -4.71
N PRO A 295 2.52 0.50 -3.72
CA PRO A 295 3.86 -0.06 -3.76
C PRO A 295 4.08 -0.82 -5.07
N HIS A 296 5.23 -0.61 -5.73
CA HIS A 296 5.51 -1.25 -7.03
C HIS A 296 5.63 -2.77 -6.91
N LEU A 297 6.08 -3.23 -5.76
CA LEU A 297 6.28 -4.64 -5.43
C LEU A 297 5.11 -5.23 -4.62
N SER A 298 4.00 -4.49 -4.49
CA SER A 298 2.75 -5.00 -3.94
C SER A 298 2.23 -6.21 -4.73
N HIS A 299 1.34 -6.99 -4.12
CA HIS A 299 0.69 -8.11 -4.78
C HIS A 299 -0.01 -7.72 -6.09
N LEU A 300 -0.74 -6.60 -6.10
CA LEU A 300 -1.41 -6.11 -7.31
C LEU A 300 -0.41 -5.70 -8.40
N GLY A 301 0.71 -5.07 -8.05
CA GLY A 301 1.76 -4.73 -9.01
C GLY A 301 2.42 -5.99 -9.60
N VAL A 302 2.75 -6.96 -8.74
CA VAL A 302 3.32 -8.26 -9.13
C VAL A 302 2.39 -9.05 -10.05
N ARG A 303 1.10 -9.14 -9.70
CA ARG A 303 0.05 -9.77 -10.52
C ARG A 303 -0.05 -9.14 -11.90
N SER A 304 -0.08 -7.81 -11.93
CA SER A 304 -0.24 -7.06 -13.18
C SER A 304 0.92 -7.30 -14.15
N ARG A 305 2.14 -7.53 -13.65
CA ARG A 305 3.30 -7.95 -14.47
C ARG A 305 3.11 -9.34 -15.05
N GLN A 306 2.71 -10.30 -14.22
CA GLN A 306 2.44 -11.68 -14.67
C GLN A 306 1.36 -11.76 -15.74
N GLU A 307 0.31 -10.94 -15.59
CA GLU A 307 -0.79 -10.82 -16.54
C GLU A 307 -0.45 -9.95 -17.76
N LYS A 308 0.73 -9.29 -17.75
CA LYS A 308 1.20 -8.36 -18.79
C LYS A 308 0.24 -7.21 -19.04
N VAL A 309 -0.37 -6.71 -17.99
CA VAL A 309 -1.26 -5.54 -18.02
C VAL A 309 -0.44 -4.30 -17.71
N VAL A 310 -0.48 -3.31 -18.62
CA VAL A 310 0.17 -2.01 -18.38
C VAL A 310 -0.47 -1.35 -17.18
N PHE A 311 0.31 -0.97 -16.18
CA PHE A 311 -0.22 -0.48 -14.92
C PHE A 311 0.50 0.81 -14.53
N VAL A 312 -0.25 1.88 -14.40
CA VAL A 312 0.26 3.18 -13.95
C VAL A 312 -0.61 3.71 -12.81
N THR A 313 -0.02 4.49 -11.92
CA THR A 313 -0.76 5.29 -10.96
C THR A 313 -0.70 6.77 -11.36
N CYS A 314 -1.78 7.50 -11.09
CA CYS A 314 -1.87 8.94 -11.35
C CYS A 314 -2.48 9.64 -10.15
N GLU A 315 -1.70 10.54 -9.55
CA GLU A 315 -2.11 11.30 -8.38
C GLU A 315 -2.30 12.79 -8.65
N ASP A 316 -2.03 13.21 -9.88
CA ASP A 316 -2.18 14.60 -10.28
C ASP A 316 -3.65 14.91 -10.57
N VAL A 317 -4.26 15.71 -9.69
CA VAL A 317 -5.68 16.07 -9.76
C VAL A 317 -6.06 16.67 -11.11
N GLU A 318 -5.18 17.49 -11.72
CA GLU A 318 -5.43 18.07 -13.04
C GLU A 318 -5.53 16.96 -14.11
N LYS A 319 -4.60 15.99 -14.06
CA LYS A 319 -4.62 14.84 -14.97
C LYS A 319 -5.77 13.89 -14.71
N VAL A 320 -6.11 13.62 -13.46
CA VAL A 320 -7.27 12.79 -13.11
C VAL A 320 -8.54 13.40 -13.70
N PHE A 321 -8.72 14.71 -13.57
CA PHE A 321 -9.85 15.40 -14.18
C PHE A 321 -9.85 15.31 -15.71
N ASP A 322 -8.68 15.38 -16.34
CA ASP A 322 -8.56 15.20 -17.79
C ASP A 322 -8.87 13.77 -18.24
N ILE A 323 -8.38 12.75 -17.51
CA ILE A 323 -8.67 11.32 -17.76
C ILE A 323 -10.18 11.07 -17.71
N GLN A 324 -10.89 11.64 -16.74
CA GLN A 324 -12.33 11.49 -16.58
C GLN A 324 -13.13 12.05 -17.78
N LYS A 325 -12.62 13.08 -18.48
CA LYS A 325 -13.25 13.60 -19.72
C LYS A 325 -13.16 12.64 -20.91
N TYR A 326 -12.27 11.66 -20.84
CA TYR A 326 -12.09 10.64 -21.86
C TYR A 326 -12.84 9.33 -21.54
N ALA A 327 -13.63 9.29 -20.47
CA ALA A 327 -14.46 8.13 -20.13
C ALA A 327 -15.35 7.71 -21.32
N GLY A 328 -15.29 6.43 -21.66
CA GLY A 328 -15.99 5.81 -22.79
C GLY A 328 -15.32 5.97 -24.16
N LYS A 329 -14.20 6.68 -24.27
CA LYS A 329 -13.48 6.88 -25.55
C LYS A 329 -12.37 5.86 -25.73
N TYR A 330 -12.00 5.61 -26.99
CA TYR A 330 -10.87 4.76 -27.34
C TYR A 330 -9.55 5.53 -27.25
N MET A 331 -8.68 5.09 -26.34
CA MET A 331 -7.45 5.78 -25.97
C MET A 331 -6.23 4.87 -26.18
N SER A 332 -5.07 5.47 -26.40
CA SER A 332 -3.76 4.82 -26.36
C SER A 332 -3.01 5.26 -25.11
N LEU A 333 -2.53 4.28 -24.34
CA LEU A 333 -1.73 4.45 -23.13
C LEU A 333 -0.32 3.92 -23.38
N GLU A 334 0.66 4.81 -23.36
CA GLU A 334 2.09 4.50 -23.44
C GLU A 334 2.73 4.82 -22.10
N ALA A 335 3.33 3.82 -21.45
CA ALA A 335 3.98 3.95 -20.16
C ALA A 335 5.44 3.49 -20.24
N SER A 336 6.35 4.35 -19.82
CA SER A 336 7.80 4.12 -19.80
C SER A 336 8.43 4.72 -18.53
N PRO A 337 9.66 4.32 -18.14
CA PRO A 337 10.36 4.98 -17.04
C PRO A 337 10.52 6.49 -17.22
N SER A 338 10.55 6.98 -18.47
CA SER A 338 10.62 8.41 -18.79
C SER A 338 9.29 9.17 -18.67
N GLY A 339 8.16 8.47 -18.59
CA GLY A 339 6.85 9.10 -18.46
C GLY A 339 5.71 8.30 -19.08
N VAL A 340 4.49 8.85 -18.91
CA VAL A 340 3.24 8.27 -19.40
C VAL A 340 2.55 9.24 -20.34
N ASN A 341 2.07 8.73 -21.48
CA ASN A 341 1.27 9.45 -22.44
C ASN A 341 -0.08 8.74 -22.63
N LEU A 342 -1.18 9.49 -22.46
CA LEU A 342 -2.54 9.02 -22.68
C LEU A 342 -3.19 9.91 -23.73
N SER A 343 -3.45 9.36 -24.92
CA SER A 343 -3.91 10.14 -26.07
C SER A 343 -5.10 9.48 -26.79
N PRO A 344 -6.04 10.24 -27.38
CA PRO A 344 -7.09 9.66 -28.21
C PRO A 344 -6.49 8.95 -29.43
N SER A 345 -6.91 7.72 -29.69
CA SER A 345 -6.48 6.98 -30.88
C SER A 345 -7.48 7.16 -32.01
N SER A 346 -6.98 7.38 -33.24
CA SER A 346 -7.78 7.73 -34.42
C SER A 346 -8.55 6.57 -35.07
N ASN A 347 -8.74 5.46 -34.36
CA ASN A 347 -9.55 4.32 -34.83
C ASN A 347 -11.04 4.46 -34.46
N ASP A 348 -11.57 5.67 -34.57
CA ASP A 348 -13.01 5.93 -34.54
C ASP A 348 -13.56 5.76 -35.97
N ARG A 349 -13.48 4.53 -36.51
CA ARG A 349 -14.15 4.16 -37.77
C ARG A 349 -15.08 2.97 -37.56
N ASP A 350 -16.36 3.31 -37.60
CA ASP A 350 -17.48 2.53 -38.10
C ASP A 350 -17.77 1.19 -37.41
N ALA A 351 -18.83 1.23 -36.61
CA ALA A 351 -19.83 0.17 -36.62
C ALA A 351 -20.31 -0.08 -38.06
N GLY A 352 -19.65 -0.99 -38.79
CA GLY A 352 -20.17 -1.57 -40.03
C GLY A 352 -19.16 -1.81 -41.17
N SER A 353 -19.04 -3.08 -41.57
CA SER A 353 -18.60 -3.58 -42.90
C SER A 353 -17.09 -3.69 -43.24
N VAL A 354 -16.47 -4.78 -42.79
CA VAL A 354 -15.73 -5.84 -43.54
C VAL A 354 -14.89 -5.48 -44.80
N ASN A 355 -13.60 -5.90 -44.70
CA ASN A 355 -12.61 -6.38 -45.70
C ASN A 355 -11.79 -5.42 -46.60
N LYS A 356 -10.46 -5.39 -46.43
CA LYS A 356 -9.49 -6.27 -47.14
C LYS A 356 -8.01 -6.01 -46.76
N ASN A 357 -7.35 -7.11 -46.38
CA ASN A 357 -5.93 -7.42 -46.58
C ASN A 357 -4.83 -6.64 -45.83
N LEU A 358 -4.46 -7.17 -44.65
CA LEU A 358 -3.06 -7.56 -44.38
C LEU A 358 -3.03 -8.98 -43.80
N SER A 359 -2.01 -9.70 -44.22
CA SER A 359 -1.87 -11.15 -44.29
C SER A 359 -1.52 -11.82 -42.96
N SER A 360 -2.34 -12.82 -42.61
CA SER A 360 -1.98 -14.14 -42.06
C SER A 360 -0.73 -14.26 -41.17
N ASN A 361 -0.93 -14.23 -39.84
CA ASN A 361 -0.75 -15.40 -38.96
C ASN A 361 -0.92 -15.00 -37.49
N ALA A 362 -2.11 -15.20 -36.92
CA ALA A 362 -2.35 -15.50 -35.50
C ALA A 362 -3.85 -15.77 -35.26
N SER A 363 -4.42 -16.79 -35.91
CA SER A 363 -5.65 -17.39 -35.41
C SER A 363 -5.27 -18.33 -34.25
N SER A 364 -5.14 -17.77 -33.05
CA SER A 364 -5.26 -18.57 -31.84
C SER A 364 -6.45 -18.03 -31.06
N THR A 365 -7.63 -18.59 -31.35
CA THR A 365 -8.58 -18.86 -30.27
C THR A 365 -7.81 -19.65 -29.24
N ALA A 366 -7.32 -18.96 -28.21
CA ALA A 366 -6.65 -19.61 -27.09
C ALA A 366 -7.71 -20.45 -26.38
N LYS A 367 -7.87 -21.71 -26.82
CA LYS A 367 -8.38 -22.76 -25.95
C LYS A 367 -7.53 -22.67 -24.69
N ALA A 368 -8.15 -22.35 -23.55
CA ALA A 368 -7.48 -22.40 -22.26
C ALA A 368 -6.79 -23.77 -22.16
N VAL A 369 -5.46 -23.77 -22.25
CA VAL A 369 -4.67 -24.98 -22.05
C VAL A 369 -4.79 -25.27 -20.57
N ALA A 370 -5.53 -26.32 -20.21
CA ALA A 370 -5.68 -26.75 -18.83
C ALA A 370 -4.28 -26.97 -18.24
N VAL A 371 -3.92 -26.17 -17.24
CA VAL A 371 -2.64 -26.31 -16.56
C VAL A 371 -2.77 -27.49 -15.59
N LYS A 372 -1.88 -28.47 -15.71
CA LYS A 372 -1.90 -29.62 -14.81
C LYS A 372 -1.35 -29.18 -13.44
N ALA A 373 -2.09 -29.44 -12.37
CA ALA A 373 -1.61 -29.17 -11.01
C ALA A 373 -0.30 -29.92 -10.74
N PRO A 374 0.66 -29.29 -10.03
CA PRO A 374 1.91 -29.96 -9.64
C PRO A 374 1.63 -31.23 -8.81
N ALA A 375 2.48 -32.24 -8.99
CA ALA A 375 2.38 -33.50 -8.24
C ALA A 375 2.65 -33.28 -6.75
N PHE A 376 1.97 -34.04 -5.89
CA PHE A 376 2.11 -34.01 -4.43
C PHE A 376 1.95 -35.42 -3.85
N SER A 377 2.44 -35.64 -2.63
CA SER A 377 2.30 -36.91 -1.91
C SER A 377 1.47 -36.76 -0.64
N LYS A 378 0.24 -37.30 -0.64
CA LYS A 378 -0.63 -37.34 0.56
C LYS A 378 -0.19 -38.39 1.60
N ALA A 379 0.62 -39.37 1.20
CA ALA A 379 1.10 -40.43 2.10
C ALA A 379 2.04 -39.90 3.21
N CYS A 380 2.49 -38.65 3.07
CA CYS A 380 3.39 -37.97 4.00
C CYS A 380 2.72 -37.46 5.28
N ALA A 381 1.39 -37.50 5.38
CA ALA A 381 0.69 -37.14 6.62
C ALA A 381 1.09 -38.06 7.80
N SER A 382 1.51 -39.29 7.51
CA SER A 382 2.05 -40.24 8.50
C SER A 382 3.45 -39.86 9.04
N LEU A 383 4.13 -38.88 8.44
CA LEU A 383 5.45 -38.42 8.88
C LEU A 383 5.37 -37.41 10.04
N GLY A 384 4.17 -36.93 10.40
CA GLY A 384 4.00 -35.86 11.38
C GLY A 384 4.60 -34.53 10.90
N VAL A 385 5.23 -33.80 11.81
CA VAL A 385 5.83 -32.48 11.53
C VAL A 385 7.18 -32.63 10.82
N ILE A 386 7.41 -31.87 9.75
CA ILE A 386 8.66 -31.87 8.99
C ILE A 386 9.51 -30.65 9.41
N PRO A 387 10.76 -30.83 9.85
CA PRO A 387 11.68 -29.71 10.07
C PRO A 387 11.91 -28.92 8.77
N LEU A 388 11.93 -27.58 8.82
CA LEU A 388 12.02 -26.74 7.62
C LEU A 388 13.25 -27.05 6.74
N ALA A 389 14.38 -27.43 7.33
CA ALA A 389 15.59 -27.83 6.60
C ALA A 389 15.41 -29.09 5.72
N ARG A 390 14.36 -29.89 5.96
CA ARG A 390 14.00 -31.08 5.18
C ARG A 390 12.76 -30.88 4.32
N ALA A 391 12.19 -29.68 4.29
CA ALA A 391 11.00 -29.38 3.50
C ALA A 391 11.30 -29.49 2.01
N ASP A 392 10.43 -30.19 1.28
CA ASP A 392 10.50 -30.33 -0.17
C ASP A 392 9.14 -30.02 -0.81
N ALA A 393 9.13 -29.67 -2.11
CA ALA A 393 7.92 -29.18 -2.76
C ALA A 393 6.81 -30.25 -2.89
N LEU A 394 7.14 -31.54 -2.88
CA LEU A 394 6.18 -32.64 -3.02
C LEU A 394 5.45 -32.95 -1.72
N THR A 395 6.04 -32.59 -0.57
CA THR A 395 5.49 -32.85 0.77
C THR A 395 5.00 -31.59 1.49
N SER A 396 5.66 -30.47 1.22
CA SER A 396 5.58 -29.24 2.02
C SER A 396 5.11 -28.02 1.21
N GLY A 397 4.96 -28.16 -0.10
CA GLY A 397 4.68 -27.04 -1.01
C GLY A 397 5.91 -26.19 -1.33
N ALA A 398 5.79 -25.36 -2.35
CA ALA A 398 6.93 -24.64 -2.94
C ALA A 398 7.47 -23.54 -2.01
N LYS A 399 6.60 -22.82 -1.30
CA LYS A 399 6.99 -21.77 -0.34
C LYS A 399 7.82 -22.32 0.81
N ALA A 400 7.36 -23.39 1.46
CA ALA A 400 8.12 -24.02 2.55
C ALA A 400 9.45 -24.62 2.08
N ALA A 401 9.46 -25.28 0.91
CA ALA A 401 10.68 -25.82 0.33
C ALA A 401 11.70 -24.72 -0.04
N ALA A 402 11.23 -23.57 -0.53
CA ALA A 402 12.09 -22.42 -0.77
C ALA A 402 12.69 -21.88 0.53
N CYS A 403 11.89 -21.76 1.59
CA CYS A 403 12.37 -21.35 2.91
C CYS A 403 13.42 -22.32 3.50
N GLY A 404 13.23 -23.64 3.34
CA GLY A 404 14.22 -24.65 3.72
C GLY A 404 15.56 -24.50 2.98
N ARG A 405 15.51 -24.18 1.67
CA ARG A 405 16.73 -23.89 0.89
C ARG A 405 17.42 -22.60 1.34
N LEU A 406 16.66 -21.55 1.68
CA LEU A 406 17.23 -20.29 2.17
C LEU A 406 18.03 -20.50 3.46
N ALA A 407 17.56 -21.36 4.37
CA ALA A 407 18.29 -21.68 5.59
C ALA A 407 19.67 -22.30 5.30
N SER A 408 19.77 -23.10 4.24
CA SER A 408 21.06 -23.65 3.79
C SER A 408 21.95 -22.58 3.14
N LEU A 409 21.36 -21.68 2.34
CA LEU A 409 22.07 -20.59 1.67
C LEU A 409 22.58 -19.50 2.63
N ALA A 410 21.90 -19.29 3.77
CA ALA A 410 22.35 -18.37 4.80
C ALA A 410 23.74 -18.75 5.34
N ALA A 411 23.97 -20.05 5.58
CA ALA A 411 25.26 -20.56 6.04
C ALA A 411 26.38 -20.33 4.98
N ASP A 412 26.07 -20.49 3.70
CA ASP A 412 27.00 -20.21 2.60
C ASP A 412 27.34 -18.71 2.52
N PHE A 413 26.36 -17.83 2.67
CA PHE A 413 26.51 -16.39 2.49
C PHE A 413 27.51 -15.77 3.47
N ASP A 414 27.43 -16.19 4.74
CA ASP A 414 28.32 -15.75 5.82
C ASP A 414 29.79 -16.09 5.55
N THR A 415 30.06 -17.15 4.79
CA THR A 415 31.43 -17.53 4.42
C THR A 415 31.97 -16.64 3.29
N VAL A 416 31.17 -16.36 2.27
CA VAL A 416 31.59 -15.63 1.06
C VAL A 416 31.86 -14.14 1.33
N HIS A 417 31.04 -13.49 2.16
CA HIS A 417 31.12 -12.04 2.34
C HIS A 417 32.14 -11.61 3.40
N ARG A 418 32.53 -12.53 4.29
CA ARG A 418 33.65 -12.32 5.22
C ARG A 418 34.97 -12.10 4.47
N ASP A 419 35.11 -12.67 3.28
CA ASP A 419 36.32 -12.57 2.44
C ASP A 419 36.34 -11.31 1.55
N ASN A 420 35.17 -10.72 1.24
CA ASN A 420 35.03 -9.57 0.34
C ASN A 420 34.89 -8.20 1.04
N GLY A 421 35.03 -8.14 2.37
CA GLY A 421 35.07 -6.88 3.13
C GLY A 421 33.74 -6.14 3.29
N VAL A 422 32.63 -6.68 2.77
CA VAL A 422 31.27 -6.23 3.06
C VAL A 422 30.71 -7.14 4.16
N SER A 423 30.43 -6.61 5.35
CA SER A 423 29.78 -7.38 6.43
C SER A 423 28.29 -7.58 6.12
N ALA A 424 27.98 -8.38 5.11
CA ALA A 424 26.64 -8.81 4.79
C ALA A 424 26.47 -10.26 5.25
N SER A 425 25.57 -10.46 6.21
CA SER A 425 25.00 -11.76 6.60
C SER A 425 23.47 -11.67 6.48
N PHE A 426 22.81 -12.81 6.27
CA PHE A 426 21.36 -12.90 6.43
C PHE A 426 20.99 -14.17 7.17
N ARG A 427 19.83 -14.14 7.84
CA ARG A 427 19.28 -15.25 8.61
C ARG A 427 17.91 -15.65 8.04
N VAL A 428 17.42 -16.81 8.44
CA VAL A 428 16.07 -17.29 8.12
C VAL A 428 15.38 -17.66 9.42
N PRO A 429 14.11 -17.25 9.64
CA PRO A 429 13.37 -17.63 10.84
C PRO A 429 13.32 -19.15 11.02
N ALA A 430 13.40 -19.60 12.27
CA ALA A 430 13.17 -21.01 12.57
C ALA A 430 11.76 -21.42 12.14
N GLY A 431 11.59 -22.65 11.68
CA GLY A 431 10.30 -23.10 11.19
C GLY A 431 10.17 -24.60 11.04
N VAL A 432 8.92 -25.02 10.89
CA VAL A 432 8.49 -26.40 10.70
C VAL A 432 7.31 -26.44 9.74
N VAL A 433 7.00 -27.60 9.20
CA VAL A 433 5.92 -27.77 8.22
C VAL A 433 4.97 -28.87 8.66
N ILE A 434 3.68 -28.57 8.58
CA ILE A 434 2.60 -29.55 8.60
C ILE A 434 2.37 -29.99 7.14
N PRO A 435 2.68 -31.25 6.77
CA PRO A 435 2.75 -31.67 5.37
C PRO A 435 1.38 -31.83 4.71
N PHE A 436 1.39 -31.99 3.39
CA PHE A 436 0.21 -32.40 2.63
C PHE A 436 -0.40 -33.70 3.18
N GLY A 437 -1.73 -33.77 3.12
CA GLY A 437 -2.51 -34.89 3.66
C GLY A 437 -2.94 -34.71 5.13
N SER A 438 -2.34 -33.77 5.88
CA SER A 438 -2.71 -33.53 7.29
C SER A 438 -4.16 -33.05 7.45
N MET A 439 -4.63 -32.18 6.55
CA MET A 439 -6.05 -31.78 6.50
C MET A 439 -6.98 -32.97 6.19
N ASP A 440 -6.54 -33.89 5.31
CA ASP A 440 -7.33 -35.08 4.96
C ASP A 440 -7.49 -35.99 6.18
N LEU A 441 -6.41 -36.20 6.97
CA LEU A 441 -6.49 -36.93 8.25
C LEU A 441 -7.43 -36.25 9.25
N ALA A 442 -7.33 -34.93 9.41
CA ALA A 442 -8.23 -34.18 10.29
C ALA A 442 -9.70 -34.30 9.85
N LEU A 443 -9.98 -34.32 8.54
CA LEU A 443 -11.32 -34.57 7.99
C LEU A 443 -11.85 -35.97 8.32
N GLU A 444 -10.99 -36.99 8.29
CA GLU A 444 -11.32 -38.38 8.65
C GLU A 444 -11.63 -38.52 10.14
N GLU A 445 -10.78 -37.96 11.01
CA GLU A 445 -10.96 -37.96 12.47
C GLU A 445 -12.25 -37.24 12.88
N ASN A 446 -12.56 -36.10 12.25
CA ASN A 446 -13.78 -35.33 12.45
C ASN A 446 -15.00 -35.90 11.69
N ARG A 447 -14.87 -37.07 11.04
CA ARG A 447 -15.93 -37.76 10.27
C ARG A 447 -16.64 -36.87 9.23
N SER A 448 -15.91 -35.89 8.68
CA SER A 448 -16.46 -34.84 7.82
C SER A 448 -16.13 -35.01 6.34
N THR A 449 -15.35 -36.03 5.98
CA THR A 449 -14.89 -36.34 4.61
C THR A 449 -16.02 -36.36 3.58
N LYS A 450 -17.12 -37.09 3.84
CA LYS A 450 -18.26 -37.18 2.90
C LYS A 450 -18.93 -35.83 2.64
N LYS A 451 -19.07 -35.01 3.69
CA LYS A 451 -19.69 -33.69 3.59
C LYS A 451 -18.78 -32.74 2.82
N PHE A 452 -17.48 -32.79 3.10
CA PHE A 452 -16.45 -32.06 2.38
C PHE A 452 -16.45 -32.39 0.87
N GLU A 453 -16.38 -33.67 0.50
CA GLU A 453 -16.40 -34.11 -0.90
C GLU A 453 -17.67 -33.68 -1.64
N SER A 454 -18.83 -33.74 -0.96
CA SER A 454 -20.09 -33.28 -1.52
C SER A 454 -20.11 -31.78 -1.80
N LEU A 455 -19.63 -30.96 -0.86
CA LEU A 455 -19.53 -29.50 -1.03
C LEU A 455 -18.53 -29.14 -2.13
N LEU A 456 -17.36 -29.79 -2.15
CA LEU A 456 -16.33 -29.59 -3.16
C LEU A 456 -16.85 -29.94 -4.56
N GLY A 457 -17.59 -31.05 -4.70
CA GLY A 457 -18.22 -31.43 -5.96
C GLY A 457 -19.28 -30.43 -6.44
N LYS A 458 -20.08 -29.85 -5.54
CA LYS A 458 -21.03 -28.78 -5.88
C LYS A 458 -20.32 -27.49 -6.29
N ILE A 459 -19.22 -27.17 -5.60
CA ILE A 459 -18.38 -26.03 -5.97
C ILE A 459 -17.86 -26.23 -7.39
N GLU A 460 -17.41 -27.40 -7.83
CA GLU A 460 -16.91 -27.55 -9.21
C GLU A 460 -17.91 -27.14 -10.30
N THR A 461 -19.19 -27.43 -10.09
CA THR A 461 -20.23 -27.21 -11.11
C THR A 461 -21.02 -25.90 -10.94
N ALA A 462 -20.79 -25.14 -9.87
CA ALA A 462 -21.59 -23.96 -9.54
C ALA A 462 -21.30 -22.75 -10.47
N GLY A 463 -22.36 -22.14 -11.03
CA GLY A 463 -22.25 -20.90 -11.80
C GLY A 463 -21.89 -19.68 -10.95
N VAL A 464 -21.28 -18.67 -11.57
CA VAL A 464 -20.77 -17.45 -10.90
C VAL A 464 -21.87 -16.42 -10.63
N GLU A 465 -22.98 -16.46 -11.38
CA GLU A 465 -23.96 -15.36 -11.49
C GLU A 465 -24.95 -15.25 -10.30
N ASN A 466 -25.16 -16.30 -9.49
CA ASN A 466 -26.31 -16.39 -8.57
C ASN A 466 -25.96 -16.50 -7.07
N ASP A 467 -24.85 -15.92 -6.58
CA ASP A 467 -24.40 -15.95 -5.16
C ASP A 467 -24.29 -17.38 -4.56
N THR A 468 -24.41 -18.40 -5.42
CA THR A 468 -24.49 -19.81 -5.04
C THR A 468 -23.10 -20.33 -4.74
N LEU A 469 -22.12 -19.93 -5.57
CA LEU A 469 -20.71 -20.22 -5.34
C LEU A 469 -20.25 -19.66 -3.99
N ASP A 470 -20.60 -18.42 -3.69
CA ASP A 470 -20.22 -17.72 -2.47
C ASP A 470 -20.75 -18.44 -1.22
N LYS A 471 -22.02 -18.87 -1.24
CA LYS A 471 -22.61 -19.67 -0.16
C LYS A 471 -21.92 -21.02 0.02
N LEU A 472 -21.61 -21.70 -1.08
CA LEU A 472 -20.91 -23.00 -1.04
C LEU A 472 -19.47 -22.85 -0.52
N CYS A 473 -18.74 -21.84 -0.99
CA CYS A 473 -17.40 -21.49 -0.50
C CYS A 473 -17.43 -21.16 0.99
N LYS A 474 -18.41 -20.37 1.46
CA LYS A 474 -18.58 -20.07 2.90
C LYS A 474 -18.87 -21.33 3.71
N GLN A 475 -19.76 -22.21 3.23
CA GLN A 475 -20.07 -23.48 3.90
C GLN A 475 -18.86 -24.41 3.99
N LEU A 476 -18.05 -24.48 2.92
CA LEU A 476 -16.85 -25.29 2.91
C LEU A 476 -15.77 -24.72 3.83
N GLN A 477 -15.56 -23.40 3.80
CA GLN A 477 -14.66 -22.72 4.73
C GLN A 477 -15.06 -22.97 6.19
N LEU A 478 -16.32 -22.76 6.56
CA LEU A 478 -16.80 -23.02 7.92
C LEU A 478 -16.58 -24.48 8.37
N LEU A 479 -16.73 -25.44 7.45
CA LEU A 479 -16.44 -26.84 7.75
C LEU A 479 -14.95 -27.07 8.00
N VAL A 480 -14.07 -26.53 7.15
CA VAL A 480 -12.62 -26.68 7.27
C VAL A 480 -12.06 -25.92 8.48
N SER A 481 -12.55 -24.71 8.75
CA SER A 481 -12.18 -23.92 9.94
C SER A 481 -12.61 -24.59 11.25
N SER A 482 -13.62 -25.47 11.22
CA SER A 482 -14.05 -26.21 12.41
C SER A 482 -13.23 -27.48 12.71
N LEU A 483 -12.23 -27.80 11.88
CA LEU A 483 -11.38 -28.96 12.10
C LEU A 483 -10.45 -28.73 13.29
N VAL A 484 -10.27 -29.79 14.07
CA VAL A 484 -9.33 -29.84 15.18
C VAL A 484 -8.11 -30.64 14.73
N LEU A 485 -6.92 -30.09 14.99
CA LEU A 485 -5.65 -30.78 14.76
C LEU A 485 -5.46 -31.92 15.77
N SER A 486 -4.71 -32.95 15.38
CA SER A 486 -4.35 -34.02 16.32
C SER A 486 -3.39 -33.51 17.40
N ASP A 487 -3.58 -33.99 18.63
CA ASP A 487 -2.75 -33.62 19.79
C ASP A 487 -1.26 -33.90 19.52
N ASP A 488 -0.95 -35.00 18.81
CA ASP A 488 0.43 -35.35 18.44
C ASP A 488 1.14 -34.27 17.62
N ILE A 489 0.42 -33.60 16.69
CA ILE A 489 0.99 -32.51 15.87
C ILE A 489 1.19 -31.27 16.74
N VAL A 490 0.20 -30.93 17.57
CA VAL A 490 0.25 -29.76 18.45
C VAL A 490 1.41 -29.88 19.45
N ASP A 491 1.51 -31.03 20.13
CA ASP A 491 2.55 -31.31 21.11
C ASP A 491 3.94 -31.31 20.45
N SER A 492 4.06 -31.89 19.24
CA SER A 492 5.30 -31.89 18.49
C SER A 492 5.76 -30.47 18.18
N ILE A 493 4.86 -29.59 17.72
CA ILE A 493 5.20 -28.19 17.40
C ILE A 493 5.52 -27.41 18.68
N ALA A 494 4.72 -27.55 19.73
CA ALA A 494 4.96 -26.91 21.02
C ALA A 494 6.35 -27.26 21.58
N SER A 495 6.79 -28.52 21.40
CA SER A 495 8.12 -28.95 21.85
C SER A 495 9.30 -28.40 21.05
N MET A 496 9.06 -27.92 19.82
CA MET A 496 10.11 -27.42 18.90
C MET A 496 10.40 -25.93 19.07
N PHE A 497 9.53 -25.20 19.76
CA PHE A 497 9.61 -23.76 19.95
C PHE A 497 9.62 -23.39 21.44
N PRO A 498 10.23 -22.26 21.83
CA PRO A 498 10.07 -21.72 23.19
C PRO A 498 8.61 -21.39 23.51
N ASP A 499 8.19 -21.51 24.77
CA ASP A 499 6.80 -21.28 25.20
C ASP A 499 6.32 -19.82 24.97
N ASP A 500 7.26 -18.88 24.98
CA ASP A 500 7.04 -17.43 24.85
C ASP A 500 7.24 -16.91 23.41
N VAL A 501 7.55 -17.79 22.46
CA VAL A 501 7.71 -17.36 21.06
C VAL A 501 6.36 -17.08 20.42
N HIS A 502 6.32 -16.07 19.56
CA HIS A 502 5.19 -15.81 18.68
C HIS A 502 5.44 -16.52 17.35
N LEU A 503 4.42 -17.19 16.82
CA LEU A 503 4.49 -17.89 15.55
C LEU A 503 3.63 -17.20 14.48
N ILE A 504 4.02 -17.38 13.23
CA ILE A 504 3.20 -17.09 12.06
C ILE A 504 2.90 -18.40 11.33
N VAL A 505 1.61 -18.62 11.06
CA VAL A 505 1.10 -19.82 10.39
C VAL A 505 0.77 -19.46 8.95
N ARG A 506 1.57 -19.94 8.00
CA ARG A 506 1.53 -19.52 6.59
C ARG A 506 1.08 -20.66 5.68
N SER A 507 0.31 -20.30 4.67
CA SER A 507 -0.06 -21.19 3.55
C SER A 507 1.15 -21.60 2.71
N SER A 508 1.20 -22.87 2.30
CA SER A 508 2.15 -23.42 1.34
C SER A 508 1.47 -24.49 0.47
N ALA A 509 0.58 -24.07 -0.43
CA ALA A 509 -0.17 -24.96 -1.29
C ALA A 509 0.67 -25.52 -2.46
N ASN A 510 0.29 -26.68 -2.98
CA ASN A 510 0.90 -27.27 -4.19
C ASN A 510 0.63 -26.43 -5.45
N VAL A 511 -0.40 -25.59 -5.41
CA VAL A 511 -0.83 -24.73 -6.50
C VAL A 511 -0.38 -23.28 -6.33
N GLU A 512 0.45 -22.91 -5.35
CA GLU A 512 0.83 -21.50 -5.16
C GLU A 512 1.69 -20.93 -6.31
N ASP A 513 2.69 -21.67 -6.77
CA ASP A 513 3.67 -21.18 -7.75
C ASP A 513 3.45 -21.74 -9.16
N VAL A 514 2.18 -21.95 -9.54
CA VAL A 514 1.83 -22.46 -10.88
C VAL A 514 2.06 -21.37 -11.92
N GLU A 515 2.78 -21.70 -13.00
CA GLU A 515 2.97 -20.78 -14.12
C GLU A 515 1.61 -20.24 -14.61
N ARG A 516 1.47 -18.91 -14.67
CA ARG A 516 0.23 -18.16 -14.99
C ARG A 516 -0.81 -18.06 -13.87
N MET A 517 -0.51 -18.50 -12.65
CA MET A 517 -1.28 -18.12 -11.46
C MET A 517 -0.42 -17.25 -10.55
N SER A 518 -0.93 -16.06 -10.21
CA SER A 518 -0.36 -15.31 -9.10
C SER A 518 -1.01 -15.74 -7.79
N ALA A 519 -0.42 -16.67 -7.05
CA ALA A 519 -0.91 -16.95 -5.70
C ALA A 519 -0.41 -15.95 -4.64
N ALA A 520 0.35 -14.93 -5.05
CA ALA A 520 0.72 -13.81 -4.18
C ALA A 520 -0.56 -13.26 -3.54
N GLY A 521 -0.69 -13.34 -2.21
CA GLY A 521 -1.88 -12.91 -1.45
C GLY A 521 -3.18 -13.65 -1.77
N LEU A 522 -3.13 -14.90 -2.24
CA LEU A 522 -4.33 -15.68 -2.53
C LEU A 522 -4.84 -16.47 -1.31
N TYR A 523 -3.93 -16.84 -0.42
CA TYR A 523 -4.18 -17.66 0.76
C TYR A 523 -3.74 -16.92 2.03
N GLU A 524 -4.29 -17.34 3.17
CA GLU A 524 -4.06 -16.65 4.44
C GLU A 524 -2.68 -16.95 5.02
N SER A 525 -2.18 -16.00 5.81
CA SER A 525 -1.10 -16.17 6.79
C SER A 525 -1.60 -15.56 8.10
N ILE A 526 -1.59 -16.34 9.18
CA ILE A 526 -2.12 -15.91 10.48
C ILE A 526 -0.94 -15.54 11.38
N PRO A 527 -0.76 -14.25 11.71
CA PRO A 527 0.28 -13.80 12.62
C PRO A 527 -0.10 -14.04 14.08
N ASN A 528 0.87 -13.81 14.97
CA ASN A 528 0.71 -13.67 16.40
C ASN A 528 0.04 -14.88 17.07
N VAL A 529 0.51 -16.08 16.72
CA VAL A 529 -0.03 -17.36 17.21
C VAL A 529 0.85 -17.92 18.31
N SER A 530 0.27 -18.24 19.47
CA SER A 530 0.99 -18.91 20.56
C SER A 530 1.13 -20.41 20.27
N PRO A 531 2.35 -21.01 20.37
CA PRO A 531 2.53 -22.45 20.31
C PRO A 531 1.95 -23.17 21.54
N SER A 532 1.93 -22.52 22.70
CA SER A 532 1.49 -23.10 23.97
C SER A 532 -0.02 -23.06 24.18
N ASN A 533 -0.78 -22.47 23.25
CA ASN A 533 -2.24 -22.50 23.22
C ASN A 533 -2.77 -23.38 22.07
N PRO A 534 -3.05 -24.68 22.33
CA PRO A 534 -3.55 -25.62 21.33
C PRO A 534 -4.78 -25.14 20.56
N ILE A 535 -5.68 -24.41 21.22
CA ILE A 535 -6.95 -23.96 20.63
C ILE A 535 -6.67 -22.87 19.58
N ILE A 536 -5.89 -21.85 19.94
CA ILE A 536 -5.54 -20.76 19.04
C ILE A 536 -4.67 -21.29 17.89
N PHE A 537 -3.71 -22.16 18.18
CA PHE A 537 -2.85 -22.75 17.16
C PHE A 537 -3.65 -23.62 16.17
N SER A 538 -4.54 -24.48 16.68
CA SER A 538 -5.39 -25.30 15.81
C SER A 538 -6.35 -24.45 14.97
N ASP A 539 -6.92 -23.37 15.54
CA ASP A 539 -7.77 -22.44 14.78
C ASP A 539 -6.97 -21.76 13.64
N ALA A 540 -5.77 -21.28 13.93
CA ALA A 540 -4.90 -20.66 12.92
C ALA A 540 -4.59 -21.61 11.76
N VAL A 541 -4.23 -22.87 12.05
CA VAL A 541 -3.96 -23.88 11.01
C VAL A 541 -5.21 -24.19 10.19
N SER A 542 -6.36 -24.38 10.85
CA SER A 542 -7.63 -24.67 10.18
C SER A 542 -8.13 -23.49 9.33
N ARG A 543 -7.86 -22.24 9.72
CA ARG A 543 -8.10 -21.05 8.89
C ARG A 543 -7.21 -21.01 7.66
N VAL A 544 -5.92 -21.33 7.79
CA VAL A 544 -5.01 -21.45 6.64
C VAL A 544 -5.49 -22.52 5.66
N TRP A 545 -5.94 -23.69 6.14
CA TRP A 545 -6.55 -24.70 5.26
C TRP A 545 -7.84 -24.21 4.61
N ALA A 546 -8.71 -23.54 5.37
CA ALA A 546 -9.97 -23.00 4.86
C ALA A 546 -9.74 -21.94 3.77
N SER A 547 -8.65 -21.16 3.86
CA SER A 547 -8.29 -20.14 2.87
C SER A 547 -8.11 -20.71 1.46
N LEU A 548 -7.81 -22.02 1.35
CA LEU A 548 -7.76 -22.72 0.06
C LEU A 548 -9.11 -22.63 -0.67
N TYR A 549 -10.23 -22.50 0.04
CA TYR A 549 -11.60 -22.52 -0.50
C TYR A 549 -12.32 -21.17 -0.47
N THR A 550 -11.58 -20.07 -0.34
CA THR A 550 -12.16 -18.74 -0.58
C THR A 550 -12.74 -18.67 -1.99
N ARG A 551 -13.77 -17.85 -2.18
CA ARG A 551 -14.39 -17.63 -3.49
C ARG A 551 -13.33 -17.26 -4.54
N ARG A 552 -12.41 -16.38 -4.15
CA ARG A 552 -11.31 -15.91 -4.98
C ARG A 552 -10.41 -17.07 -5.41
N ALA A 553 -9.85 -17.82 -4.46
CA ALA A 553 -8.99 -18.97 -4.75
C ALA A 553 -9.66 -20.02 -5.65
N VAL A 554 -10.95 -20.28 -5.46
CA VAL A 554 -11.72 -21.18 -6.32
C VAL A 554 -11.81 -20.64 -7.75
N LEU A 555 -12.12 -19.36 -7.93
CA LEU A 555 -12.23 -18.73 -9.24
C LEU A 555 -10.88 -18.65 -9.97
N SER A 556 -9.80 -18.28 -9.27
CA SER A 556 -8.45 -18.22 -9.84
C SER A 556 -8.02 -19.60 -10.37
N ARG A 557 -8.30 -20.68 -9.61
CA ARG A 557 -8.04 -22.05 -10.09
C ARG A 557 -8.91 -22.47 -11.27
N ARG A 558 -10.19 -22.10 -11.27
CA ARG A 558 -11.10 -22.37 -12.41
C ARG A 558 -10.62 -21.68 -13.69
N ALA A 559 -10.12 -20.45 -13.59
CA ALA A 559 -9.60 -19.70 -14.73
C ALA A 559 -8.44 -20.44 -15.43
N LEU A 560 -7.68 -21.25 -14.69
CA LEU A 560 -6.59 -22.08 -15.20
C LEU A 560 -7.00 -23.54 -15.50
N GLY A 561 -8.26 -23.88 -15.29
CA GLY A 561 -8.76 -25.24 -15.46
C GLY A 561 -8.26 -26.23 -14.40
N ILE A 562 -7.80 -25.75 -13.24
CA ILE A 562 -7.35 -26.59 -12.13
C ILE A 562 -8.57 -27.04 -11.32
N SER A 563 -8.75 -28.35 -11.16
CA SER A 563 -9.79 -28.89 -10.29
C SER A 563 -9.51 -28.51 -8.83
N GLN A 564 -10.57 -28.17 -8.10
CA GLN A 564 -10.53 -27.93 -6.67
C GLN A 564 -10.11 -29.18 -5.88
N LYS A 565 -10.21 -30.37 -6.48
CA LYS A 565 -9.75 -31.65 -5.90
C LYS A 565 -8.24 -31.86 -6.00
N ASP A 566 -7.60 -31.20 -6.96
CA ASP A 566 -6.15 -31.29 -7.19
C ASP A 566 -5.36 -30.26 -6.37
N ALA A 567 -6.05 -29.40 -5.63
CA ALA A 567 -5.47 -28.42 -4.72
C ALA A 567 -5.35 -29.00 -3.31
N THR A 568 -4.16 -28.91 -2.72
CA THR A 568 -3.87 -29.32 -1.35
C THR A 568 -2.98 -28.29 -0.66
N MET A 569 -3.14 -28.15 0.65
CA MET A 569 -2.46 -27.14 1.47
C MET A 569 -1.56 -27.83 2.50
N ALA A 570 -0.26 -27.51 2.45
CA ALA A 570 0.65 -27.69 3.58
C ALA A 570 0.71 -26.37 4.34
N VAL A 571 1.17 -26.41 5.59
CA VAL A 571 1.20 -25.24 6.46
C VAL A 571 2.60 -25.05 6.99
N LEU A 572 3.20 -23.90 6.65
CA LEU A 572 4.49 -23.47 7.13
C LEU A 572 4.31 -22.70 8.44
N VAL A 573 4.87 -23.22 9.53
CA VAL A 573 4.85 -22.59 10.85
C VAL A 573 6.24 -22.02 11.11
N GLN A 574 6.34 -20.72 11.27
CA GLN A 574 7.61 -20.03 11.46
C GLN A 574 7.59 -19.15 12.69
N GLU A 575 8.76 -18.93 13.28
CA GLU A 575 8.98 -17.85 14.24
C GLU A 575 8.55 -16.51 13.62
N MET A 576 7.70 -15.79 14.35
CA MET A 576 7.27 -14.46 13.98
C MET A 576 8.24 -13.43 14.55
N LEU A 577 8.98 -12.79 13.67
CA LEU A 577 9.89 -11.71 14.03
C LEU A 577 9.12 -10.42 14.29
N SER A 578 9.62 -9.56 15.18
CA SER A 578 9.10 -8.19 15.40
C SER A 578 10.09 -7.16 14.85
N PRO A 579 10.09 -6.90 13.54
CA PRO A 579 11.17 -6.14 12.89
C PRO A 579 11.04 -4.62 13.02
N ASP A 580 12.16 -3.92 12.90
CA ASP A 580 12.20 -2.45 12.77
C ASP A 580 11.74 -2.01 11.38
N LEU A 581 12.14 -2.78 10.35
CA LEU A 581 11.82 -2.54 8.95
C LEU A 581 11.50 -3.87 8.25
N SER A 582 10.58 -3.84 7.29
CA SER A 582 10.34 -4.93 6.35
C SER A 582 10.74 -4.51 4.95
N PHE A 583 11.06 -5.47 4.08
CA PHE A 583 11.39 -5.19 2.69
C PHE A 583 10.90 -6.26 1.73
N VAL A 584 10.63 -5.83 0.51
CA VAL A 584 10.54 -6.66 -0.70
C VAL A 584 11.62 -6.18 -1.66
N LEU A 585 12.42 -7.09 -2.22
CA LEU A 585 13.43 -6.75 -3.22
C LEU A 585 13.26 -7.57 -4.50
N HIS A 586 13.45 -6.91 -5.62
CA HIS A 586 13.52 -7.53 -6.95
C HIS A 586 14.95 -7.41 -7.47
N THR A 587 15.53 -8.52 -7.93
CA THR A 587 16.91 -8.53 -8.42
C THR A 587 17.03 -8.10 -9.88
N LEU A 588 15.91 -7.90 -10.57
CA LEU A 588 15.83 -7.19 -11.85
C LEU A 588 14.94 -5.96 -11.66
N SER A 589 15.36 -4.79 -12.14
CA SER A 589 14.52 -3.59 -12.06
C SER A 589 13.12 -3.84 -12.66
N PRO A 590 12.04 -3.66 -11.90
CA PRO A 590 10.68 -3.92 -12.35
C PRO A 590 10.15 -2.88 -13.36
N THR A 591 10.86 -1.76 -13.52
CA THR A 591 10.46 -0.64 -14.39
C THR A 591 11.44 -0.44 -15.54
N GLU A 592 12.75 -0.45 -15.27
CA GLU A 592 13.79 -0.24 -16.29
C GLU A 592 14.28 -1.55 -16.92
N HIS A 593 14.01 -2.70 -16.31
CA HIS A 593 14.53 -4.01 -16.70
C HIS A 593 16.08 -4.07 -16.79
N ASP A 594 16.77 -3.26 -15.99
CA ASP A 594 18.24 -3.28 -15.88
C ASP A 594 18.71 -4.41 -14.95
N HIS A 595 19.49 -5.34 -15.50
CA HIS A 595 20.07 -6.48 -14.78
C HIS A 595 21.21 -6.09 -13.83
N ASN A 596 21.70 -4.86 -13.87
CA ASN A 596 22.81 -4.40 -13.03
C ASN A 596 22.35 -3.91 -11.65
N TYR A 597 21.05 -3.72 -11.44
CA TYR A 597 20.51 -3.15 -10.22
C TYR A 597 19.58 -4.11 -9.49
N VAL A 598 19.60 -4.02 -8.17
CA VAL A 598 18.57 -4.57 -7.28
C VAL A 598 17.73 -3.39 -6.82
N GLU A 599 16.41 -3.53 -6.89
CA GLU A 599 15.48 -2.54 -6.34
C GLU A 599 14.77 -3.11 -5.13
N ALA A 600 14.74 -2.35 -4.04
CA ALA A 600 14.06 -2.72 -2.81
C ALA A 600 13.01 -1.67 -2.44
N GLU A 601 11.84 -2.15 -2.06
CA GLU A 601 10.81 -1.39 -1.35
C GLU A 601 10.85 -1.77 0.12
N ILE A 602 10.92 -0.77 1.00
CA ILE A 602 11.11 -0.94 2.44
C ILE A 602 9.97 -0.21 3.15
N ALA A 603 9.43 -0.80 4.22
CA ALA A 603 8.41 -0.20 5.08
C ALA A 603 8.79 -0.30 6.56
N PRO A 604 8.23 0.56 7.42
CA PRO A 604 8.42 0.47 8.86
C PRO A 604 7.58 -0.68 9.44
N GLY A 605 8.14 -1.41 10.40
CA GLY A 605 7.45 -2.53 11.04
C GLY A 605 7.21 -3.73 10.12
N PHE A 606 6.06 -4.38 10.26
CA PHE A 606 5.72 -5.64 9.57
C PHE A 606 5.61 -5.53 8.04
N GLY A 607 5.86 -6.66 7.35
CA GLY A 607 5.88 -6.76 5.89
C GLY A 607 4.52 -6.56 5.24
N GLU A 608 3.44 -6.80 5.99
CA GLU A 608 2.06 -6.61 5.57
C GLU A 608 1.83 -5.18 5.05
N THR A 609 2.55 -4.17 5.55
CA THR A 609 2.47 -2.79 5.04
C THR A 609 2.89 -2.64 3.58
N LEU A 610 3.84 -3.44 3.08
CA LEU A 610 4.28 -3.43 1.67
C LEU A 610 3.38 -4.27 0.77
N VAL A 611 2.80 -5.31 1.36
CA VAL A 611 2.13 -6.40 0.65
C VAL A 611 0.65 -6.10 0.46
N SER A 612 0.02 -5.47 1.46
CA SER A 612 -1.35 -4.99 1.40
C SER A 612 -1.45 -3.71 0.57
N GLY A 613 -2.61 -3.45 -0.06
CA GLY A 613 -2.87 -2.21 -0.80
C GLY A 613 -3.10 -1.00 0.12
N ILE A 614 -2.43 -0.95 1.28
CA ILE A 614 -2.42 0.22 2.15
C ILE A 614 -1.91 1.41 1.33
N ARG A 615 -2.71 2.48 1.35
CA ARG A 615 -2.41 3.67 0.59
C ARG A 615 -1.14 4.33 1.11
N GLY A 616 -0.11 4.33 0.28
CA GLY A 616 1.17 4.96 0.57
C GLY A 616 2.25 4.52 -0.41
N THR A 617 3.38 5.18 -0.28
CA THR A 617 4.62 4.88 -0.99
C THR A 617 5.60 4.33 0.05
N PRO A 618 6.34 3.25 -0.24
CA PRO A 618 7.43 2.77 0.60
C PRO A 618 8.71 3.58 0.37
N TRP A 619 9.74 3.34 1.19
CA TRP A 619 11.08 3.77 0.79
C TRP A 619 11.47 2.90 -0.40
N ARG A 620 11.85 3.53 -1.51
CA ARG A 620 12.33 2.81 -2.69
C ARG A 620 13.78 3.15 -2.92
N VAL A 621 14.62 2.14 -2.98
CA VAL A 621 16.06 2.28 -3.21
C VAL A 621 16.49 1.33 -4.32
N SER A 622 17.46 1.78 -5.11
CA SER A 622 18.14 0.98 -6.12
C SER A 622 19.60 0.87 -5.74
N SER A 623 20.17 -0.33 -5.76
CA SER A 623 21.57 -0.60 -5.48
C SER A 623 22.20 -1.34 -6.65
N GLY A 624 23.31 -0.81 -7.17
CA GLY A 624 24.10 -1.49 -8.19
C GLY A 624 24.76 -2.75 -7.62
N LYS A 625 24.65 -3.87 -8.35
CA LYS A 625 25.14 -5.18 -7.94
C LYS A 625 26.67 -5.26 -7.86
N PHE A 626 27.36 -4.45 -8.69
CA PHE A 626 28.81 -4.54 -8.88
C PHE A 626 29.58 -3.34 -8.33
N ASP A 627 28.98 -2.15 -8.37
CA ASP A 627 29.62 -0.90 -7.95
C ASP A 627 29.14 -0.41 -6.58
N GLY A 628 28.07 -1.01 -6.04
CA GLY A 628 27.44 -0.59 -4.79
C GLY A 628 26.84 0.81 -4.84
N THR A 629 26.60 1.36 -6.04
CA THR A 629 26.00 2.70 -6.20
C THR A 629 24.56 2.65 -5.72
N VAL A 630 24.22 3.50 -4.76
CA VAL A 630 22.86 3.60 -4.22
C VAL A 630 22.15 4.81 -4.81
N ARG A 631 20.88 4.61 -5.17
CA ARG A 631 19.95 5.67 -5.58
C ARG A 631 18.66 5.56 -4.78
N THR A 632 18.29 6.64 -4.11
CA THR A 632 16.99 6.81 -3.48
C THR A 632 15.97 7.22 -4.54
N LEU A 633 14.97 6.37 -4.76
CA LEU A 633 13.90 6.57 -5.73
C LEU A 633 12.67 7.22 -5.08
N ALA A 634 12.37 6.86 -3.83
CA ALA A 634 11.27 7.44 -3.04
C ALA A 634 11.53 7.35 -1.52
N PHE A 635 10.90 8.25 -0.75
CA PHE A 635 10.80 8.12 0.70
C PHE A 635 9.41 7.61 1.09
N ALA A 636 9.34 6.82 2.17
CA ALA A 636 8.08 6.28 2.64
C ALA A 636 7.15 7.37 3.16
N ASN A 637 5.84 7.12 3.05
CA ASN A 637 4.81 8.04 3.53
C ASN A 637 3.58 7.36 4.14
N PHE A 638 3.63 6.06 4.46
CA PHE A 638 2.52 5.37 5.15
C PHE A 638 2.13 6.08 6.45
N SER A 639 0.82 6.16 6.71
CA SER A 639 0.30 6.82 7.91
C SER A 639 0.61 6.00 9.18
N GLU A 640 0.53 4.68 9.07
CA GLU A 640 0.66 3.77 10.20
C GLU A 640 1.67 2.65 9.87
N GLU A 641 2.41 2.21 10.88
CA GLU A 641 3.17 0.97 10.88
C GLU A 641 2.38 -0.09 11.65
N ILE A 642 2.49 -1.33 11.19
CA ILE A 642 1.91 -2.48 11.88
C ILE A 642 2.98 -3.00 12.84
N GLU A 643 2.59 -3.26 14.08
CA GLU A 643 3.41 -3.86 15.14
C GLU A 643 2.63 -4.97 15.87
N VAL A 644 3.33 -5.85 16.58
CA VAL A 644 2.73 -6.82 17.50
C VAL A 644 3.24 -6.53 18.90
N CYS A 645 2.32 -6.43 19.85
CA CYS A 645 2.67 -6.19 21.24
C CYS A 645 3.36 -7.44 21.81
N SER A 646 4.67 -7.36 22.03
CA SER A 646 5.45 -8.45 22.64
C SER A 646 5.00 -8.86 24.07
N THR A 647 4.15 -8.05 24.72
CA THR A 647 3.72 -8.28 26.12
C THR A 647 2.29 -8.78 26.27
N ASP A 648 1.50 -8.79 25.20
CA ASP A 648 0.13 -9.32 25.23
C ASP A 648 0.12 -10.82 24.90
N PRO A 649 -0.91 -11.58 25.35
CA PRO A 649 -1.09 -12.95 24.90
C PRO A 649 -1.12 -12.98 23.37
N ALA A 650 -0.39 -13.91 22.74
CA ALA A 650 -0.45 -14.08 21.30
C ALA A 650 -1.85 -14.58 20.90
N ASP A 651 -2.74 -13.64 20.60
CA ASP A 651 -4.17 -13.79 20.37
C ASP A 651 -4.57 -13.56 18.90
N GLY A 652 -3.59 -13.32 18.03
CA GLY A 652 -3.79 -13.05 16.61
C GLY A 652 -3.99 -11.57 16.27
N GLU A 653 -3.98 -10.65 17.25
CA GLU A 653 -4.17 -9.22 16.99
C GLU A 653 -2.87 -8.50 16.63
N VAL A 654 -3.00 -7.39 15.90
CA VAL A 654 -1.90 -6.49 15.51
C VAL A 654 -2.24 -5.04 15.91
N LEU A 655 -1.21 -4.25 16.21
CA LEU A 655 -1.33 -2.83 16.53
C LEU A 655 -0.99 -1.97 15.32
N HIS A 656 -1.73 -0.88 15.16
CA HIS A 656 -1.47 0.15 14.15
C HIS A 656 -1.00 1.42 14.85
N LEU A 657 0.24 1.83 14.57
CA LEU A 657 0.86 3.00 15.22
C LEU A 657 1.22 4.07 14.20
N PRO A 658 0.97 5.36 14.48
CA PRO A 658 1.31 6.44 13.56
C PRO A 658 2.82 6.59 13.41
N VAL A 659 3.29 6.67 12.17
CA VAL A 659 4.73 6.73 11.87
C VAL A 659 5.22 8.18 11.87
N ASP A 660 6.37 8.46 12.49
CA ASP A 660 7.06 9.74 12.36
C ASP A 660 8.37 9.57 11.57
N TYR A 661 8.36 9.90 10.28
CA TYR A 661 9.53 9.73 9.41
C TYR A 661 10.68 10.67 9.74
N SER A 662 10.47 11.71 10.56
CA SER A 662 11.55 12.56 11.06
C SER A 662 12.44 11.84 12.08
N LYS A 663 11.98 10.70 12.61
CA LYS A 663 12.72 9.88 13.59
C LYS A 663 13.30 8.59 12.99
N LYS A 664 12.85 8.17 11.80
CA LYS A 664 13.28 6.91 11.18
C LYS A 664 14.67 7.07 10.53
N PRO A 665 15.69 6.28 10.91
CA PRO A 665 17.06 6.41 10.38
C PRO A 665 17.16 6.36 8.85
N LEU A 666 16.38 5.48 8.21
CA LEU A 666 16.34 5.36 6.76
C LEU A 666 15.96 6.67 6.04
N THR A 667 15.13 7.50 6.69
CA THR A 667 14.78 8.82 6.19
C THR A 667 15.86 9.84 6.47
N VAL A 668 16.37 9.93 7.71
CA VAL A 668 17.18 11.08 8.14
C VAL A 668 18.69 10.90 8.01
N ASP A 669 19.19 9.67 8.11
CA ASP A 669 20.60 9.32 8.09
C ASP A 669 21.01 8.76 6.71
N PRO A 670 21.79 9.52 5.91
CA PRO A 670 22.25 9.06 4.61
C PRO A 670 23.23 7.89 4.68
N ASN A 671 24.03 7.76 5.75
CA ASN A 671 24.99 6.68 5.89
C ASN A 671 24.26 5.36 6.17
N TYR A 672 23.30 5.37 7.11
CA TYR A 672 22.46 4.22 7.38
C TYR A 672 21.71 3.77 6.12
N ARG A 673 21.09 4.71 5.39
CA ARG A 673 20.38 4.43 4.13
C ARG A 673 21.30 3.79 3.08
N GLN A 674 22.50 4.34 2.90
CA GLN A 674 23.49 3.81 1.96
C GLN A 674 23.93 2.40 2.34
N GLN A 675 24.30 2.18 3.61
CA GLN A 675 24.77 0.88 4.10
C GLN A 675 23.69 -0.19 3.99
N LEU A 676 22.46 0.09 4.42
CA LEU A 676 21.35 -0.86 4.31
C LEU A 676 21.07 -1.21 2.84
N SER A 677 21.04 -0.21 1.95
CA SER A 677 20.79 -0.41 0.53
C SER A 677 21.87 -1.28 -0.13
N GLN A 678 23.14 -1.07 0.21
CA GLN A 678 24.25 -1.89 -0.28
C GLN A 678 24.17 -3.33 0.25
N ARG A 679 23.82 -3.53 1.52
CA ARG A 679 23.62 -4.86 2.11
C ARG A 679 22.49 -5.63 1.43
N LEU A 680 21.36 -4.96 1.16
CA LEU A 680 20.24 -5.54 0.40
C LEU A 680 20.62 -5.83 -1.06
N GLY A 681 21.41 -4.96 -1.69
CA GLY A 681 21.95 -5.19 -3.03
C GLY A 681 22.85 -6.43 -3.11
N ALA A 682 23.77 -6.59 -2.16
CA ALA A 682 24.64 -7.76 -2.06
C ALA A 682 23.85 -9.06 -1.80
N LEU A 683 22.88 -9.00 -0.89
CA LEU A 683 21.95 -10.11 -0.62
C LEU A 683 21.18 -10.52 -1.88
N GLY A 684 20.56 -9.57 -2.56
CA GLY A 684 19.80 -9.84 -3.79
C GLY A 684 20.67 -10.44 -4.89
N HIS A 685 21.87 -9.89 -5.10
CA HIS A 685 22.81 -10.43 -6.07
C HIS A 685 23.22 -11.88 -5.75
N PHE A 686 23.52 -12.17 -4.49
CA PHE A 686 23.88 -13.53 -4.08
C PHE A 686 22.75 -14.53 -4.30
N LEU A 687 21.52 -14.18 -3.91
CA LEU A 687 20.35 -15.06 -4.09
C LEU A 687 20.09 -15.29 -5.59
N GLU A 688 20.16 -14.26 -6.42
CA GLU A 688 20.03 -14.38 -7.88
C GLU A 688 21.07 -15.35 -8.47
N GLN A 689 22.33 -15.25 -8.05
CA GLN A 689 23.38 -16.18 -8.50
C GLN A 689 23.10 -17.63 -8.07
N LYS A 690 22.69 -17.84 -6.82
CA LYS A 690 22.43 -19.19 -6.26
C LYS A 690 21.19 -19.83 -6.87
N PHE A 691 20.15 -19.06 -7.17
CA PHE A 691 18.93 -19.54 -7.83
C PHE A 691 19.01 -19.53 -9.37
N GLY A 692 20.00 -18.86 -9.95
CA GLY A 692 20.27 -18.84 -11.40
C GLY A 692 19.26 -18.06 -12.23
N ARG A 693 18.41 -17.23 -11.60
CA ARG A 693 17.39 -16.40 -12.25
C ARG A 693 17.00 -15.23 -11.34
N PRO A 694 16.40 -14.14 -11.88
CA PRO A 694 15.93 -13.03 -11.06
C PRO A 694 14.97 -13.47 -9.94
N GLN A 695 15.11 -12.88 -8.76
CA GLN A 695 14.35 -13.25 -7.55
C GLN A 695 13.49 -12.08 -7.05
N ASP A 696 12.32 -12.44 -6.53
CA ASP A 696 11.45 -11.65 -5.67
C ASP A 696 11.64 -12.16 -4.23
N VAL A 697 12.23 -11.33 -3.37
CA VAL A 697 12.65 -11.73 -2.01
C VAL A 697 11.98 -10.84 -0.98
N GLU A 698 11.33 -11.47 -0.01
CA GLU A 698 10.70 -10.81 1.13
C GLU A 698 11.57 -11.04 2.38
N GLY A 699 11.73 -10.00 3.18
CA GLY A 699 12.53 -10.07 4.40
C GLY A 699 12.28 -8.90 5.35
N CYS A 700 13.05 -8.87 6.42
CA CYS A 700 12.98 -7.81 7.40
C CYS A 700 14.34 -7.53 8.05
N VAL A 701 14.42 -6.40 8.74
CA VAL A 701 15.60 -5.94 9.48
C VAL A 701 15.22 -5.90 10.96
N LEU A 702 16.01 -6.59 11.78
CA LEU A 702 15.87 -6.60 13.24
C LEU A 702 17.21 -6.16 13.84
N GLY A 703 17.27 -4.92 14.32
CA GLY A 703 18.51 -4.28 14.70
C GLY A 703 19.49 -4.21 13.52
N GLU A 704 20.61 -4.92 13.64
CA GLU A 704 21.63 -5.00 12.60
C GLU A 704 21.47 -6.23 11.69
N ASP A 705 20.62 -7.18 12.04
CA ASP A 705 20.47 -8.44 11.31
C ASP A 705 19.41 -8.33 10.21
N ILE A 706 19.71 -8.90 9.05
CA ILE A 706 18.75 -9.05 7.94
C ILE A 706 18.19 -10.48 7.99
N TYR A 707 16.88 -10.61 8.01
CA TYR A 707 16.19 -11.88 7.89
C TYR A 707 15.51 -11.98 6.53
N VAL A 708 15.67 -13.11 5.86
CA VAL A 708 14.92 -13.45 4.65
C VAL A 708 13.82 -14.42 5.03
N VAL A 709 12.57 -14.02 4.78
CA VAL A 709 11.39 -14.83 5.12
C VAL A 709 10.87 -15.62 3.93
N GLN A 710 11.13 -15.15 2.70
CA GLN A 710 10.70 -15.82 1.48
C GLN A 710 11.58 -15.40 0.29
N ALA A 711 11.79 -16.31 -0.66
CA ALA A 711 12.37 -16.00 -1.96
C ALA A 711 11.69 -16.86 -3.03
N ARG A 712 11.31 -16.24 -4.14
CA ARG A 712 10.69 -16.91 -5.29
C ARG A 712 11.20 -16.32 -6.60
N PRO A 713 11.07 -17.04 -7.73
CA PRO A 713 11.37 -16.48 -9.04
C PRO A 713 10.62 -15.16 -9.27
N GLN A 714 11.34 -14.12 -9.69
CA GLN A 714 10.73 -12.84 -10.03
C GLN A 714 9.84 -13.01 -11.27
N PRO A 715 8.60 -12.51 -11.24
CA PRO A 715 7.76 -12.46 -12.42
C PRO A 715 8.24 -11.37 -13.38
N LEU A 716 8.39 -11.75 -14.65
CA LEU A 716 8.92 -10.91 -15.73
C LEU A 716 7.82 -10.36 -16.63
#